data_AF-A0A937B8F7-F1
#
_entry.id   AF-A0A937B8F7-F1
#
_cell.length_a   1.000
_cell.length_b   1.000
_cell.length_c   1.000
_cell.angle_alpha   90.00
_cell.angle_beta   90.00
_cell.angle_gamma   90.00
#
_symmetry.space_group_name_H-M   'P 1'
#
loop_
_entity.id
_entity.type
_entity.pdbx_description
1 polymer ?
#
loop_
_entity_poly.entity_id
_entity_poly.type
_entity_poly.pdbx_seq_one_letter_code
_entity_poly.pdbx_strand_id
1 'polypeptide(L)'
;MNGQLGVPIDATLSWTLSPPITNGYILDIGTTPGGSEILDSFDVFNTNYYDPPSNFPSASKIFVTISPYNYLGVNATCVSDSFQTIDQASWVGGTGMWNLASNWDINAIPNDTTHVIIYSGTVTVPSSYDAVAGSVELRSVSQLMIEQSASLAINHPEEKYGLTLSDSALVFNAGNIRMGDLNPIPQTGIIVTSHGALLNDTTGIIEIDQITGLNHAALFLSGGQTSFTNYGQLIVGSQFPVEGHGISMAQGSIVNGITGEFYLDNIAGSNKDAIHLEGGSQLTNAGDIRIGSLMPISNYGISLSSPSDMINDSTGIISIDRVQTGLYAFGFGATVHNHGVINIGNLGAVSASGILLTSLAEMIIDSAASLNINQALHGISIDNQAWFTNFGNFSIGSNLAISSNGINLTTGGDFYNQESGIIEINRANRAVFATGTNTWFYNYGSLEIGNVAPCNNGIQLTTSGFLLNQPTGQIEINAVSVNHGVEALSNGVLSNYGSVKIGNVASIARYGISLATGGDFRNYPDAVLEIDRCLDKGIVLTGSGSQFENHALVEIGHLAPVSNIGIEMSSSANLTNMATGEMRINSVTGYAAMTMSGSPVLNNSGIITMGNETNIAGGIIAWASSKINNLTGAVLEINRIGWVSLLVDQSGTLFTNRGTFRMGNLAQNNEGISLANGGDFLNMSTGIIEAGQITYTGVHITQSGSVFTNHGNVTLGSSGPIGYNGMFIGQSGFFTNSSTGVIQINNVTPNWWSRALFLSSASFSNAGTIQIGNLTVSTSAIYMETGAIFTNSTTGNIVIDQTTSAGIELLHTGTNFTNSGVITIGSVFTIQKHGIELSQGSSFINNASGNIQVNNVNFNWWSRAIVLVSASFTNQGMISIGNLTLCSMGIGIEGTSSFVNGTSGVIQINHITYNGIIIFNPTSSFSNHGSITIGSTDTIGEAGIHAYDGGLFNNGATGVIQVNRANPNWWSKGIRVASSAVFNNSGLIQLGNLTTNTIGLGVEDGGSFINLADGIIHSANALNHAVFVNQTGSSFLNQETC
;
A
#
# COMPACT_ATOMS: atom_id res chain seq x y z
N MET A 1 -5.36 4.90 75.71
CA MET A 1 -5.08 6.05 76.59
C MET A 1 -3.92 5.76 77.53
N ASN A 2 -3.95 4.70 78.35
CA ASN A 2 -2.89 4.46 79.33
C ASN A 2 -1.47 4.29 78.74
N GLY A 3 -0.52 5.09 79.22
CA GLY A 3 0.90 5.05 78.89
C GLY A 3 1.31 5.76 77.60
N GLN A 4 0.38 6.41 76.90
CA GLN A 4 0.70 7.13 75.66
C GLN A 4 1.59 8.35 75.96
N LEU A 5 2.59 8.57 75.12
CA LEU A 5 3.43 9.78 75.15
C LEU A 5 2.95 10.77 74.07
N GLY A 6 3.47 12.00 74.09
CA GLY A 6 3.26 13.08 73.10
C GLY A 6 1.84 13.31 72.58
N VAL A 7 0.83 13.05 73.41
CA VAL A 7 -0.57 13.26 73.06
C VAL A 7 -0.81 14.74 72.74
N PRO A 8 -1.45 15.08 71.61
CA PRO A 8 -1.77 16.45 71.27
C PRO A 8 -2.53 17.14 72.40
N ILE A 9 -2.23 18.41 72.63
CA ILE A 9 -2.89 19.16 73.70
C ILE A 9 -4.40 19.32 73.45
N ASP A 10 -4.89 19.13 72.21
CA ASP A 10 -6.30 19.19 71.83
C ASP A 10 -6.95 17.79 71.68
N ALA A 11 -6.35 16.74 72.23
CA ALA A 11 -6.81 15.37 72.01
C ALA A 11 -8.20 15.03 72.61
N THR A 12 -9.08 14.45 71.81
CA THR A 12 -10.32 13.81 72.27
C THR A 12 -10.03 12.48 73.00
N LEU A 13 -10.63 12.27 74.17
CA LEU A 13 -10.49 11.03 74.96
C LEU A 13 -11.53 9.98 74.53
N SER A 14 -11.15 8.70 74.48
CA SER A 14 -12.09 7.59 74.23
C SER A 14 -11.71 6.32 74.97
N TRP A 15 -12.71 5.56 75.43
CA TRP A 15 -12.53 4.33 76.22
C TRP A 15 -13.44 3.20 75.76
N THR A 16 -13.11 1.98 76.19
CA THR A 16 -13.93 0.79 75.93
C THR A 16 -15.17 0.78 76.83
N LEU A 17 -16.33 0.50 76.24
CA LEU A 17 -17.57 0.32 77.00
C LEU A 17 -17.43 -0.85 77.98
N SER A 18 -17.97 -0.71 79.20
CA SER A 18 -18.01 -1.76 80.21
C SER A 18 -19.34 -2.54 80.14
N PRO A 19 -19.38 -3.82 79.70
CA PRO A 19 -20.59 -4.65 79.67
C PRO A 19 -20.89 -5.30 81.05
N PRO A 20 -22.13 -5.76 81.33
CA PRO A 20 -23.33 -5.71 80.50
C PRO A 20 -24.40 -4.68 80.94
N ILE A 21 -24.16 -3.86 81.98
CA ILE A 21 -25.16 -2.90 82.49
C ILE A 21 -24.47 -1.59 82.91
N THR A 22 -24.37 -0.63 82.01
CA THR A 22 -23.82 0.73 82.25
C THR A 22 -24.81 1.77 81.73
N ASN A 23 -25.23 2.73 82.56
CA ASN A 23 -26.14 3.83 82.20
C ASN A 23 -25.39 5.12 81.85
N GLY A 24 -24.13 5.27 82.26
CA GLY A 24 -23.26 6.36 81.86
C GLY A 24 -21.87 6.27 82.50
N TYR A 25 -21.05 7.29 82.28
CA TYR A 25 -19.69 7.39 82.81
C TYR A 25 -19.47 8.77 83.43
N ILE A 26 -18.80 8.80 84.57
CA ILE A 26 -18.30 10.03 85.21
C ILE A 26 -16.80 10.11 84.96
N LEU A 27 -16.31 11.26 84.49
CA LEU A 27 -14.90 11.51 84.19
C LEU A 27 -14.30 12.50 85.19
N ASP A 28 -13.15 12.15 85.74
CA ASP A 28 -12.24 13.04 86.45
C ASP A 28 -10.91 13.11 85.68
N ILE A 29 -10.46 14.31 85.32
CA ILE A 29 -9.21 14.56 84.58
C ILE A 29 -8.34 15.53 85.35
N GLY A 30 -7.06 15.18 85.55
CA GLY A 30 -6.12 15.98 86.31
C GLY A 30 -4.69 15.90 85.81
N THR A 31 -3.81 16.73 86.36
CA THR A 31 -2.35 16.63 86.15
C THR A 31 -1.67 15.82 87.25
N THR A 32 -2.42 15.42 88.28
CA THR A 32 -1.96 14.53 89.35
C THR A 32 -2.74 13.21 89.36
N PRO A 33 -2.16 12.09 89.84
CA PRO A 33 -2.87 10.81 89.92
C PRO A 33 -4.16 10.90 90.73
N GLY A 34 -5.30 10.60 90.10
CA GLY A 34 -6.64 10.70 90.71
C GLY A 34 -7.15 12.13 90.91
N GLY A 35 -6.45 13.14 90.38
CA GLY A 35 -6.84 14.55 90.42
C GLY A 35 -7.94 14.90 89.41
N SER A 36 -8.61 16.02 89.65
CA SER A 36 -9.69 16.58 88.84
C SER A 36 -9.45 18.04 88.42
N GLU A 37 -8.17 18.47 88.35
CA GLU A 37 -7.81 19.87 88.10
C GLU A 37 -8.21 20.39 86.71
N ILE A 38 -8.44 19.49 85.76
CA ILE A 38 -8.81 19.82 84.38
C ILE A 38 -10.31 19.59 84.17
N LEU A 39 -10.85 18.49 84.70
CA LEU A 39 -12.27 18.15 84.66
C LEU A 39 -12.67 17.40 85.93
N ASP A 40 -13.76 17.81 86.57
CA ASP A 40 -14.18 17.28 87.87
C ASP A 40 -15.57 16.65 87.79
N SER A 41 -15.62 15.34 88.00
CA SER A 41 -16.82 14.50 88.09
C SER A 41 -17.88 14.79 87.02
N PHE A 42 -17.44 14.91 85.77
CA PHE A 42 -18.31 15.26 84.65
C PHE A 42 -18.99 14.02 84.08
N ASP A 43 -20.33 14.01 84.07
CA ASP A 43 -21.13 12.93 83.50
C ASP A 43 -21.25 13.09 81.98
N VAL A 44 -20.68 12.15 81.23
CA VAL A 44 -20.76 12.10 79.75
C VAL A 44 -21.89 11.21 79.25
N PHE A 45 -22.76 10.76 80.17
CA PHE A 45 -23.85 9.83 79.93
C PHE A 45 -23.36 8.53 79.29
N ASN A 46 -24.26 7.78 78.62
CA ASN A 46 -23.94 6.52 77.95
C ASN A 46 -23.19 6.73 76.63
N THR A 47 -22.11 7.49 76.66
CA THR A 47 -21.13 7.64 75.58
C THR A 47 -19.80 7.03 76.02
N ASN A 48 -18.85 6.87 75.09
CA ASN A 48 -17.54 6.32 75.37
C ASN A 48 -16.40 7.21 74.85
N TYR A 49 -16.69 8.49 74.67
CA TYR A 49 -15.74 9.52 74.25
C TYR A 49 -16.02 10.84 74.96
N TYR A 50 -15.00 11.69 75.07
CA TYR A 50 -15.09 13.04 75.63
C TYR A 50 -14.13 13.97 74.90
N ASP A 51 -14.66 15.05 74.34
CA ASP A 51 -13.88 16.09 73.67
C ASP A 51 -13.76 17.33 74.59
N PRO A 52 -12.56 17.62 75.13
CA PRO A 52 -12.39 18.75 76.05
C PRO A 52 -12.63 20.11 75.35
N PRO A 53 -13.31 21.07 76.00
CA PRO A 53 -13.56 22.39 75.41
C PRO A 53 -12.32 23.30 75.36
N SER A 54 -11.21 22.88 75.97
CA SER A 54 -9.95 23.61 76.03
C SER A 54 -8.77 22.63 76.02
N ASN A 55 -7.64 23.06 75.47
CA ASN A 55 -6.43 22.24 75.40
C ASN A 55 -5.92 21.83 76.80
N PHE A 56 -5.38 20.61 76.89
CA PHE A 56 -4.59 20.14 78.01
C PHE A 56 -3.30 20.97 78.18
N PRO A 57 -2.75 21.07 79.40
CA PRO A 57 -1.43 21.64 79.62
C PRO A 57 -0.35 20.93 78.77
N SER A 58 0.57 21.66 78.15
CA SER A 58 1.68 21.08 77.36
C SER A 58 2.72 20.40 78.24
N ALA A 59 3.51 19.49 77.65
CA ALA A 59 4.56 18.73 78.31
C ALA A 59 4.17 18.14 79.68
N SER A 60 2.90 17.80 79.87
CA SER A 60 2.32 17.46 81.16
C SER A 60 1.73 16.06 81.15
N LYS A 61 1.90 15.33 82.25
CA LYS A 61 1.25 14.03 82.43
C LYS A 61 -0.20 14.26 82.87
N ILE A 62 -1.14 13.79 82.07
CA ILE A 62 -2.57 13.87 82.31
C ILE A 62 -3.06 12.53 82.83
N PHE A 63 -3.85 12.55 83.91
CA PHE A 63 -4.49 11.39 84.52
C PHE A 63 -5.99 11.46 84.28
N VAL A 64 -6.59 10.37 83.81
CA VAL A 64 -8.01 10.26 83.49
C VAL A 64 -8.60 9.10 84.30
N THR A 65 -9.58 9.39 85.15
CA THR A 65 -10.36 8.39 85.88
C THR A 65 -11.75 8.32 85.28
N ILE A 66 -12.14 7.13 84.82
CA ILE A 66 -13.41 6.90 84.13
C ILE A 66 -14.23 5.94 84.97
N SER A 67 -15.28 6.46 85.59
CA SER A 67 -16.12 5.73 86.54
C SER A 67 -17.47 5.39 85.89
N PRO A 68 -17.67 4.16 85.37
CA PRO A 68 -18.98 3.74 84.90
C PRO A 68 -19.98 3.71 86.05
N TYR A 69 -21.21 4.12 85.76
CA TYR A 69 -22.33 3.99 86.69
C TYR A 69 -23.53 3.35 86.01
N ASN A 70 -24.33 2.68 86.81
CA ASN A 70 -25.63 2.17 86.40
C ASN A 70 -26.69 2.49 87.48
N TYR A 71 -27.88 1.94 87.34
CA TYR A 71 -28.96 2.12 88.32
C TYR A 71 -28.63 1.64 89.75
N LEU A 72 -27.53 0.89 89.95
CA LEU A 72 -27.03 0.47 91.27
C LEU A 72 -26.00 1.43 91.87
N GLY A 73 -25.52 2.43 91.10
CA GLY A 73 -24.54 3.42 91.53
C GLY A 73 -23.25 3.43 90.69
N VAL A 74 -22.30 4.26 91.10
CA VAL A 74 -20.97 4.41 90.47
C VAL A 74 -20.04 3.30 90.96
N ASN A 75 -19.25 2.70 90.06
CA ASN A 75 -18.24 1.71 90.44
C ASN A 75 -17.04 2.41 91.10
N ALA A 76 -16.82 2.15 92.40
CA ALA A 76 -15.90 2.91 93.26
C ALA A 76 -14.40 2.56 93.09
N THR A 77 -14.04 1.54 92.32
CA THR A 77 -12.64 1.16 92.09
C THR A 77 -12.31 1.22 90.61
N CYS A 78 -12.07 2.44 90.11
CA CYS A 78 -11.54 2.65 88.76
C CYS A 78 -10.09 3.12 88.87
N VAL A 79 -9.20 2.47 88.14
CA VAL A 79 -7.79 2.88 88.06
C VAL A 79 -7.70 4.05 87.09
N SER A 80 -6.94 5.08 87.46
CA SER A 80 -6.65 6.21 86.55
C SER A 80 -5.72 5.74 85.43
N ASP A 81 -6.15 5.92 84.18
CA ASP A 81 -5.24 5.88 83.05
C ASP A 81 -4.42 7.17 83.02
N SER A 82 -3.25 7.15 82.36
CA SER A 82 -2.47 8.38 82.18
C SER A 82 -1.85 8.46 80.79
N PHE A 83 -1.63 9.68 80.31
CA PHE A 83 -0.87 9.96 79.10
C PHE A 83 -0.01 11.22 79.29
N GLN A 84 0.98 11.44 78.45
CA GLN A 84 1.84 12.63 78.46
C GLN A 84 1.50 13.50 77.25
N THR A 85 1.27 14.80 77.44
CA THR A 85 1.07 15.73 76.34
C THR A 85 2.38 16.17 75.70
N ILE A 86 2.33 16.57 74.44
CA ILE A 86 3.48 17.07 73.67
C ILE A 86 4.02 18.40 74.21
N ASP A 87 5.32 18.63 74.03
CA ASP A 87 5.99 19.90 74.33
C ASP A 87 5.77 20.91 73.20
N GLN A 88 5.43 22.15 73.54
CA GLN A 88 5.10 23.20 72.58
C GLN A 88 5.93 24.45 72.87
N ALA A 89 6.65 24.94 71.86
CA ALA A 89 7.51 26.13 71.96
C ALA A 89 7.13 27.18 70.92
N SER A 90 6.75 28.37 71.36
CA SER A 90 6.44 29.51 70.49
C SER A 90 7.59 30.51 70.44
N TRP A 91 7.88 31.02 69.25
CA TRP A 91 8.89 32.06 69.06
C TRP A 91 8.42 33.41 69.62
N VAL A 92 9.21 33.99 70.53
CA VAL A 92 8.95 35.32 71.14
C VAL A 92 10.02 36.36 70.77
N GLY A 93 11.11 35.95 70.12
CA GLY A 93 12.36 36.70 69.98
C GLY A 93 12.48 37.71 68.83
N GLY A 94 11.40 38.15 68.18
CA GLY A 94 11.50 39.05 67.01
C GLY A 94 12.41 38.46 65.92
N THR A 95 13.50 39.13 65.54
CA THR A 95 14.57 38.54 64.71
C THR A 95 15.68 37.98 65.59
N GLY A 96 16.05 36.72 65.43
CA GLY A 96 17.05 36.08 66.30
C GLY A 96 17.47 34.67 65.89
N MET A 97 18.36 34.06 66.69
CA MET A 97 18.94 32.74 66.43
C MET A 97 18.17 31.61 67.15
N TRP A 98 17.99 30.47 66.48
CA TRP A 98 17.31 29.27 67.01
C TRP A 98 17.98 28.73 68.28
N ASN A 99 19.31 28.78 68.34
CA ASN A 99 20.13 28.23 69.42
C ASN A 99 20.19 29.09 70.70
N LEU A 100 19.36 30.13 70.81
CA LEU A 100 19.26 30.97 71.99
C LEU A 100 17.96 30.67 72.73
N ALA A 101 18.07 30.02 73.90
CA ALA A 101 16.93 29.62 74.73
C ALA A 101 15.96 30.77 75.06
N SER A 102 16.47 31.99 75.22
CA SER A 102 15.67 33.19 75.53
C SER A 102 14.72 33.65 74.43
N ASN A 103 14.87 33.12 73.21
CA ASN A 103 13.99 33.46 72.09
C ASN A 103 12.71 32.60 72.04
N TRP A 104 12.60 31.61 72.93
CA TRP A 104 11.47 30.67 73.05
C TRP A 104 10.68 30.96 74.34
N ASP A 105 9.35 30.87 74.28
CA ASP A 105 8.44 31.06 75.42
C ASP A 105 8.71 30.10 76.59
N ILE A 106 9.12 28.87 76.30
CA ILE A 106 9.55 27.86 77.27
C ILE A 106 10.96 28.13 77.86
N ASN A 107 11.66 29.15 77.35
CA ASN A 107 13.04 29.51 77.72
C ASN A 107 14.03 28.32 77.62
N ALA A 108 13.84 27.47 76.61
CA ALA A 108 14.66 26.32 76.28
C ALA A 108 14.76 26.16 74.75
N ILE A 109 15.82 25.51 74.27
CA ILE A 109 16.00 25.24 72.84
C ILE A 109 15.13 24.03 72.45
N PRO A 110 14.36 24.09 71.35
CA PRO A 110 13.56 22.96 70.85
C PRO A 110 14.37 21.67 70.65
N ASN A 111 13.71 20.53 70.85
CA ASN A 111 14.24 19.17 70.64
C ASN A 111 13.30 18.34 69.74
N ASP A 112 13.61 17.05 69.56
CA ASP A 112 12.88 16.10 68.70
C ASP A 112 11.43 15.80 69.09
N THR A 113 10.99 16.24 70.28
CA THR A 113 9.59 16.14 70.73
C THR A 113 8.86 17.49 70.73
N THR A 114 9.55 18.58 70.42
CA THR A 114 8.98 19.93 70.51
C THR A 114 8.21 20.30 69.25
N HIS A 115 6.92 20.64 69.39
CA HIS A 115 6.13 21.32 68.36
C HIS A 115 6.48 22.82 68.36
N VAL A 116 7.20 23.26 67.32
CA VAL A 116 7.70 24.64 67.20
C VAL A 116 6.71 25.51 66.44
N ILE A 117 6.31 26.65 67.01
CA ILE A 117 5.45 27.63 66.32
C ILE A 117 6.13 28.99 66.19
N ILE A 118 6.20 29.51 64.97
CA ILE A 118 6.78 30.82 64.65
C ILE A 118 5.66 31.74 64.11
N TYR A 119 5.24 32.72 64.93
CA TYR A 119 4.15 33.65 64.58
C TYR A 119 4.63 34.96 63.95
N SER A 120 5.88 35.36 64.16
CA SER A 120 6.41 36.63 63.65
C SER A 120 7.93 36.66 63.68
N GLY A 121 8.51 37.57 62.92
CA GLY A 121 9.95 37.79 62.87
C GLY A 121 10.71 36.74 62.07
N THR A 122 12.04 36.80 62.14
CA THR A 122 12.96 35.94 61.38
C THR A 122 13.76 35.09 62.35
N VAL A 123 13.56 33.77 62.29
CA VAL A 123 14.30 32.76 63.04
C VAL A 123 15.46 32.26 62.18
N THR A 124 16.68 32.31 62.69
CA THR A 124 17.86 31.84 61.96
C THR A 124 18.48 30.62 62.63
N VAL A 125 18.62 29.51 61.90
CA VAL A 125 19.46 28.38 62.31
C VAL A 125 20.91 28.70 61.88
N PRO A 126 21.84 28.91 62.83
CA PRO A 126 23.20 29.33 62.51
C PRO A 126 23.97 28.27 61.75
N SER A 127 24.93 28.71 60.94
CA SER A 127 25.93 27.83 60.31
C SER A 127 26.60 26.88 61.31
N SER A 128 26.84 25.64 60.88
CA SER A 128 27.44 24.57 61.70
C SER A 128 26.64 24.20 62.96
N TYR A 129 25.34 24.46 62.98
CA TYR A 129 24.42 24.04 64.05
C TYR A 129 23.39 23.04 63.53
N ASP A 130 23.18 21.96 64.29
CA ASP A 130 22.18 20.94 64.03
C ASP A 130 20.95 21.20 64.92
N ALA A 131 19.97 21.91 64.36
CA ALA A 131 18.67 22.11 65.00
C ALA A 131 17.82 20.83 64.90
N VAL A 132 17.00 20.61 65.91
CA VAL A 132 16.07 19.49 65.98
C VAL A 132 14.71 20.02 66.43
N ALA A 133 13.64 19.50 65.84
CA ALA A 133 12.27 19.77 66.22
C ALA A 133 11.42 18.50 66.07
N GLY A 134 10.31 18.42 66.78
CA GLY A 134 9.30 17.41 66.52
C GLY A 134 8.46 17.74 65.29
N SER A 135 8.04 19.00 65.19
CA SER A 135 7.45 19.63 64.00
C SER A 135 7.67 21.13 64.05
N VAL A 136 7.53 21.81 62.91
CA VAL A 136 7.73 23.25 62.78
C VAL A 136 6.56 23.87 62.02
N GLU A 137 5.90 24.86 62.61
CA GLU A 137 4.79 25.58 62.01
C GLU A 137 5.10 27.09 61.97
N LEU A 138 5.10 27.65 60.76
CA LEU A 138 5.20 29.08 60.51
C LEU A 138 3.83 29.66 60.16
N ARG A 139 3.49 30.76 60.81
CA ARG A 139 2.26 31.53 60.60
C ARG A 139 2.59 33.01 60.39
N SER A 140 1.65 33.75 59.78
CA SER A 140 1.59 35.22 59.79
C SER A 140 2.90 35.94 59.38
N VAL A 141 3.26 35.90 58.08
CA VAL A 141 4.44 36.56 57.47
C VAL A 141 5.80 36.32 58.16
N SER A 142 5.90 35.29 59.00
CA SER A 142 7.15 34.90 59.66
C SER A 142 8.16 34.28 58.69
N GLN A 143 9.43 34.24 59.10
CA GLN A 143 10.52 33.71 58.30
C GLN A 143 11.38 32.72 59.10
N LEU A 144 11.76 31.62 58.47
CA LEU A 144 12.81 30.72 58.95
C LEU A 144 13.95 30.69 57.94
N MET A 145 15.16 31.02 58.41
CA MET A 145 16.39 30.98 57.62
C MET A 145 17.28 29.85 58.14
N ILE A 146 17.73 28.97 57.26
CA ILE A 146 18.70 27.91 57.57
C ILE A 146 19.98 28.24 56.82
N GLU A 147 21.02 28.62 57.56
CA GLU A 147 22.30 29.02 56.96
C GLU A 147 23.05 27.85 56.33
N GLN A 148 24.01 28.17 55.46
CA GLN A 148 24.90 27.17 54.86
C GLN A 148 25.61 26.34 55.94
N SER A 149 25.69 25.02 55.72
CA SER A 149 26.23 24.05 56.69
C SER A 149 25.46 23.91 58.01
N ALA A 150 24.30 24.55 58.17
CA ALA A 150 23.37 24.25 59.26
C ALA A 150 22.49 23.05 58.89
N SER A 151 21.87 22.41 59.88
CA SER A 151 20.83 21.41 59.63
C SER A 151 19.61 21.58 60.54
N LEU A 152 18.45 21.11 60.06
CA LEU A 152 17.19 21.02 60.80
C LEU A 152 16.61 19.62 60.60
N ALA A 153 16.58 18.81 61.65
CA ALA A 153 15.98 17.48 61.65
C ALA A 153 14.58 17.50 62.28
N ILE A 154 13.59 16.91 61.59
CA ILE A 154 12.18 16.86 62.01
C ILE A 154 11.66 15.42 61.93
N ASN A 155 11.39 14.79 63.08
CA ASN A 155 11.16 13.34 63.18
C ASN A 155 10.22 12.94 64.32
N HIS A 156 9.01 13.52 64.41
CA HIS A 156 8.06 13.14 65.46
C HIS A 156 6.90 12.27 64.94
N PRO A 157 6.68 11.06 65.49
CA PRO A 157 5.70 10.11 64.97
C PRO A 157 4.23 10.43 65.33
N GLU A 158 3.97 11.43 66.17
CA GLU A 158 2.61 11.79 66.58
C GLU A 158 2.13 13.13 65.99
N GLU A 159 3.04 13.87 65.35
CA GLU A 159 2.74 15.13 64.68
C GLU A 159 2.31 14.89 63.24
N LYS A 160 1.17 15.44 62.83
CA LYS A 160 0.66 15.18 61.47
C LYS A 160 1.62 15.67 60.39
N TYR A 161 2.21 16.85 60.59
CA TYR A 161 3.01 17.53 59.58
C TYR A 161 4.42 17.78 60.10
N GLY A 162 5.43 17.64 59.24
CA GLY A 162 6.81 17.98 59.59
C GLY A 162 7.02 19.50 59.64
N LEU A 163 6.94 20.15 58.48
CA LEU A 163 7.09 21.60 58.31
C LEU A 163 5.86 22.22 57.66
N THR A 164 5.21 23.15 58.34
CA THR A 164 4.01 23.84 57.88
C THR A 164 4.30 25.32 57.63
N LEU A 165 3.99 25.82 56.43
CA LEU A 165 4.03 27.24 56.09
C LEU A 165 2.60 27.70 55.79
N SER A 166 2.13 28.71 56.52
CA SER A 166 0.81 29.30 56.31
C SER A 166 0.86 30.83 56.42
N ASP A 167 -0.16 31.48 55.87
CA ASP A 167 -0.37 32.93 55.95
C ASP A 167 0.86 33.76 55.55
N SER A 168 1.36 33.54 54.33
CA SER A 168 2.52 34.23 53.76
C SER A 168 3.85 34.00 54.49
N ALA A 169 3.97 32.91 55.26
CA ALA A 169 5.22 32.50 55.86
C ALA A 169 6.28 32.12 54.82
N LEU A 170 7.55 32.39 55.12
CA LEU A 170 8.68 32.12 54.23
C LEU A 170 9.72 31.21 54.89
N VAL A 171 10.27 30.29 54.11
CA VAL A 171 11.46 29.52 54.52
C VAL A 171 12.55 29.72 53.48
N PHE A 172 13.76 30.04 53.95
CA PHE A 172 14.98 30.15 53.14
C PHE A 172 15.97 29.09 53.61
N ASN A 173 16.25 28.09 52.78
CA ASN A 173 17.16 27.00 53.10
C ASN A 173 18.44 27.07 52.27
N ALA A 174 19.59 27.28 52.93
CA ALA A 174 20.92 27.08 52.35
C ALA A 174 21.68 25.92 53.02
N GLY A 175 21.09 25.30 54.06
CA GLY A 175 21.63 24.17 54.81
C GLY A 175 20.91 22.86 54.49
N ASN A 176 20.71 21.99 55.48
CA ASN A 176 20.07 20.68 55.31
C ASN A 176 18.78 20.56 56.14
N ILE A 177 17.63 20.35 55.49
CA ILE A 177 16.38 19.97 56.15
C ILE A 177 16.20 18.46 55.98
N ARG A 178 16.11 17.71 57.10
CA ARG A 178 15.90 16.26 57.08
C ARG A 178 14.61 15.89 57.80
N MET A 179 13.83 15.02 57.17
CA MET A 179 12.52 14.60 57.63
C MET A 179 12.34 13.11 57.44
N GLY A 180 11.86 12.42 58.46
CA GLY A 180 11.54 10.99 58.35
C GLY A 180 12.75 10.05 58.27
N ASP A 181 13.97 10.54 58.55
CA ASP A 181 15.19 9.72 58.56
C ASP A 181 15.31 8.88 59.85
N LEU A 182 14.71 9.33 60.95
CA LEU A 182 14.74 8.64 62.25
C LEU A 182 13.39 8.03 62.64
N ASN A 183 12.30 8.79 62.51
CA ASN A 183 10.94 8.34 62.84
C ASN A 183 9.97 8.79 61.74
N PRO A 184 8.90 8.02 61.48
CA PRO A 184 7.96 8.33 60.41
C PRO A 184 7.19 9.63 60.67
N ILE A 185 6.81 10.32 59.58
CA ILE A 185 5.87 11.44 59.61
C ILE A 185 4.47 10.91 59.21
N PRO A 186 3.46 11.01 60.11
CA PRO A 186 2.11 10.47 59.90
C PRO A 186 1.36 10.90 58.64
N GLN A 187 1.56 12.13 58.14
CA GLN A 187 0.76 12.65 57.03
C GLN A 187 1.59 13.34 55.94
N THR A 188 2.21 14.49 56.22
CA THR A 188 2.88 15.30 55.20
C THR A 188 4.24 15.77 55.69
N GLY A 189 5.28 15.64 54.88
CA GLY A 189 6.61 16.17 55.21
C GLY A 189 6.57 17.70 55.31
N ILE A 190 6.40 18.35 54.16
CA ILE A 190 6.27 19.81 54.04
C ILE A 190 4.90 20.16 53.48
N ILE A 191 4.18 21.05 54.16
CA ILE A 191 2.92 21.62 53.69
C ILE A 191 3.04 23.14 53.55
N VAL A 192 2.78 23.65 52.35
CA VAL A 192 2.77 25.08 52.03
C VAL A 192 1.35 25.50 51.67
N THR A 193 0.80 26.41 52.46
CA THR A 193 -0.59 26.87 52.36
C THR A 193 -0.67 28.39 52.39
N SER A 194 -1.82 28.95 51.96
CA SER A 194 -2.17 30.36 52.21
C SER A 194 -1.06 31.38 51.86
N HIS A 195 -0.57 31.34 50.60
CA HIS A 195 0.50 32.22 50.09
C HIS A 195 1.90 32.00 50.70
N GLY A 196 2.13 30.91 51.42
CA GLY A 196 3.47 30.56 51.91
C GLY A 196 4.45 30.26 50.78
N ALA A 197 5.75 30.45 51.04
CA ALA A 197 6.80 30.12 50.07
C ALA A 197 8.05 29.49 50.71
N LEU A 198 8.60 28.49 50.02
CA LEU A 198 9.84 27.83 50.39
C LEU A 198 10.88 28.06 49.28
N LEU A 199 12.04 28.64 49.63
CA LEU A 199 13.19 28.78 48.75
C LEU A 199 14.32 27.88 49.24
N ASN A 200 14.71 26.91 48.42
CA ASN A 200 15.91 26.11 48.62
C ASN A 200 17.04 26.66 47.73
N ASP A 201 18.07 27.22 48.34
CA ASP A 201 19.23 27.80 47.67
C ASP A 201 20.15 26.70 47.10
N THR A 202 21.15 27.08 46.31
CA THR A 202 22.11 26.22 45.60
C THR A 202 22.84 25.19 46.46
N THR A 203 23.08 25.49 47.74
CA THR A 203 23.71 24.56 48.69
C THR A 203 22.70 23.83 49.57
N GLY A 204 21.42 24.20 49.47
CA GLY A 204 20.35 23.68 50.27
C GLY A 204 19.99 22.25 49.88
N ILE A 205 19.84 21.38 50.88
CA ILE A 205 19.36 20.01 50.72
C ILE A 205 18.09 19.88 51.54
N ILE A 206 17.06 19.30 50.93
CA ILE A 206 15.82 18.90 51.60
C ILE A 206 15.66 17.41 51.36
N GLU A 207 15.68 16.61 52.42
CA GLU A 207 15.49 15.16 52.37
C GLU A 207 14.24 14.76 53.16
N ILE A 208 13.34 14.02 52.50
CA ILE A 208 12.07 13.59 53.09
C ILE A 208 11.86 12.09 52.85
N ASP A 209 11.85 11.34 53.93
CA ASP A 209 11.64 9.89 53.98
C ASP A 209 10.44 9.53 54.89
N GLN A 210 10.12 8.23 55.00
CA GLN A 210 9.16 7.63 55.95
C GLN A 210 7.85 8.40 56.17
N ILE A 211 7.13 8.78 55.11
CA ILE A 211 5.75 9.25 55.25
C ILE A 211 4.82 8.05 55.32
N THR A 212 3.97 7.95 56.34
CA THR A 212 3.03 6.81 56.52
C THR A 212 1.57 7.14 56.17
N GLY A 213 1.29 8.39 55.80
CA GLY A 213 -0.05 8.84 55.46
C GLY A 213 -0.40 8.61 53.99
N LEU A 214 -1.45 7.82 53.73
CA LEU A 214 -1.91 7.52 52.36
C LEU A 214 -2.51 8.72 51.61
N ASN A 215 -2.95 9.77 52.30
CA ASN A 215 -3.73 10.86 51.69
C ASN A 215 -2.93 12.12 51.35
N HIS A 216 -1.65 12.19 51.69
CA HIS A 216 -0.85 13.41 51.46
C HIS A 216 0.45 13.09 50.73
N ALA A 217 1.48 13.94 50.92
CA ALA A 217 2.69 13.92 50.11
C ALA A 217 3.95 14.21 50.94
N ALA A 218 5.13 13.94 50.40
CA ALA A 218 6.37 14.45 50.98
C ALA A 218 6.39 15.99 50.93
N LEU A 219 5.95 16.58 49.82
CA LEU A 219 5.72 18.02 49.66
C LEU A 219 4.30 18.29 49.13
N PHE A 220 3.52 19.08 49.86
CA PHE A 220 2.15 19.46 49.49
C PHE A 220 1.99 20.98 49.37
N LEU A 221 1.54 21.46 48.21
CA LEU A 221 1.21 22.88 47.98
C LEU A 221 -0.31 23.03 47.79
N SER A 222 -0.91 23.98 48.50
CA SER A 222 -2.33 24.29 48.34
C SER A 222 -2.68 25.75 48.62
N GLY A 223 -3.68 26.27 47.91
CA GLY A 223 -4.10 27.67 48.01
C GLY A 223 -3.34 28.58 47.05
N GLY A 224 -4.08 29.50 46.41
CA GLY A 224 -3.55 30.42 45.41
C GLY A 224 -2.28 31.16 45.87
N GLN A 225 -1.27 31.21 45.00
CA GLN A 225 0.04 31.83 45.20
C GLN A 225 1.02 31.15 46.17
N THR A 226 0.79 29.90 46.58
CA THR A 226 1.88 29.14 47.23
C THR A 226 3.00 28.83 46.25
N SER A 227 4.24 28.79 46.74
CA SER A 227 5.40 28.51 45.87
C SER A 227 6.51 27.70 46.55
N PHE A 228 7.16 26.86 45.74
CA PHE A 228 8.43 26.23 46.10
C PHE A 228 9.43 26.46 44.98
N THR A 229 10.54 27.11 45.30
CA THR A 229 11.64 27.34 44.36
C THR A 229 12.87 26.59 44.83
N ASN A 230 13.45 25.78 43.95
CA ASN A 230 14.61 24.94 44.25
C ASN A 230 15.79 25.26 43.33
N TYR A 231 16.92 25.65 43.91
CA TYR A 231 18.22 25.74 43.26
C TYR A 231 19.22 24.70 43.78
N GLY A 232 18.90 24.03 44.89
CA GLY A 232 19.69 22.94 45.49
C GLY A 232 19.08 21.56 45.23
N GLN A 233 19.04 20.69 46.24
CA GLN A 233 18.52 19.33 46.11
C GLN A 233 17.22 19.13 46.91
N LEU A 234 16.22 18.52 46.28
CA LEU A 234 15.10 17.87 46.94
C LEU A 234 15.21 16.36 46.71
N ILE A 235 15.28 15.60 47.81
CA ILE A 235 15.43 14.15 47.80
C ILE A 235 14.23 13.56 48.55
N VAL A 236 13.51 12.65 47.91
CA VAL A 236 12.32 12.01 48.48
C VAL A 236 12.43 10.50 48.33
N GLY A 237 12.24 9.78 49.44
CA GLY A 237 12.22 8.31 49.48
C GLY A 237 13.58 7.67 49.19
N SER A 238 14.66 8.33 49.63
CA SER A 238 16.04 7.90 49.41
C SER A 238 16.39 6.66 50.25
N GLN A 239 15.93 6.62 51.50
CA GLN A 239 16.20 5.54 52.45
C GLN A 239 14.97 4.68 52.71
N PHE A 240 13.80 5.31 52.78
CA PHE A 240 12.57 4.66 53.23
C PHE A 240 11.36 5.07 52.40
N PRO A 241 10.33 4.22 52.31
CA PRO A 241 9.19 4.51 51.45
C PRO A 241 8.37 5.72 51.94
N VAL A 242 7.78 6.41 50.98
CA VAL A 242 6.75 7.44 51.18
C VAL A 242 5.42 6.85 50.74
N GLU A 243 4.48 6.67 51.67
CA GLU A 243 3.17 6.04 51.42
C GLU A 243 2.11 7.00 50.81
N GLY A 244 2.52 8.22 50.44
CA GLY A 244 1.71 9.24 49.75
C GLY A 244 2.27 9.60 48.37
N HIS A 245 1.88 10.77 47.82
CA HIS A 245 2.57 11.30 46.63
C HIS A 245 3.99 11.77 47.00
N GLY A 246 4.91 11.81 46.05
CA GLY A 246 6.19 12.51 46.28
C GLY A 246 5.92 14.00 46.47
N ILE A 247 5.45 14.63 45.40
CA ILE A 247 5.00 16.02 45.36
C ILE A 247 3.52 16.02 44.96
N SER A 248 2.69 16.76 45.68
CA SER A 248 1.29 17.00 45.29
C SER A 248 0.96 18.49 45.36
N MET A 249 0.34 19.00 44.31
CA MET A 249 -0.05 20.40 44.19
C MET A 249 -1.54 20.49 43.88
N ALA A 250 -2.31 20.97 44.86
CA ALA A 250 -3.72 21.27 44.67
C ALA A 250 -3.95 22.66 44.03
N GLN A 251 -2.99 23.57 44.25
CA GLN A 251 -2.87 24.92 43.70
C GLN A 251 -1.50 25.46 44.10
N GLY A 252 -0.78 26.14 43.19
CA GLY A 252 0.51 26.75 43.50
C GLY A 252 1.50 26.68 42.34
N SER A 253 2.76 27.03 42.60
CA SER A 253 3.86 26.97 41.62
C SER A 253 5.10 26.29 42.19
N ILE A 254 5.71 25.40 41.40
CA ILE A 254 7.04 24.86 41.66
C ILE A 254 7.98 25.31 40.56
N VAL A 255 9.15 25.83 40.95
CA VAL A 255 10.24 26.18 40.06
C VAL A 255 11.49 25.40 40.46
N ASN A 256 11.92 24.46 39.64
CA ASN A 256 13.24 23.85 39.75
C ASN A 256 14.23 24.63 38.87
N GLY A 257 15.05 25.47 39.48
CA GLY A 257 16.01 26.34 38.79
C GLY A 257 17.14 25.56 38.11
N ILE A 258 18.02 26.27 37.40
CA ILE A 258 19.05 25.67 36.53
C ILE A 258 20.04 24.72 37.24
N THR A 259 20.29 24.93 38.53
CA THR A 259 21.14 24.05 39.37
C THR A 259 20.33 23.09 40.23
N GLY A 260 19.00 23.21 40.20
CA GLY A 260 18.11 22.47 41.06
C GLY A 260 17.99 21.02 40.63
N GLU A 261 17.97 20.12 41.61
CA GLU A 261 17.84 18.68 41.40
C GLU A 261 16.69 18.11 42.24
N PHE A 262 15.78 17.38 41.61
CA PHE A 262 14.78 16.55 42.28
C PHE A 262 15.14 15.07 42.10
N TYR A 263 15.23 14.34 43.22
CA TYR A 263 15.38 12.89 43.25
C TYR A 263 14.17 12.29 43.96
N LEU A 264 13.25 11.70 43.19
CA LEU A 264 11.99 11.14 43.71
C LEU A 264 11.99 9.63 43.50
N ASP A 265 12.12 8.88 44.58
CA ASP A 265 12.26 7.43 44.58
C ASP A 265 11.34 6.80 45.65
N ASN A 266 11.09 5.49 45.55
CA ASN A 266 10.43 4.68 46.60
C ASN A 266 9.05 5.18 47.09
N ILE A 267 8.20 5.59 46.15
CA ILE A 267 6.83 6.03 46.43
C ILE A 267 5.89 4.81 46.38
N ALA A 268 5.43 4.35 47.55
CA ALA A 268 4.89 2.99 47.72
C ALA A 268 3.36 2.90 47.85
N GLY A 269 2.64 4.01 48.06
CA GLY A 269 1.18 4.01 48.25
C GLY A 269 0.41 3.68 46.96
N SER A 270 -0.73 3.00 47.02
CA SER A 270 -1.52 2.69 45.83
C SER A 270 -2.08 3.97 45.17
N ASN A 271 -2.01 4.05 43.84
CA ASN A 271 -2.40 5.23 43.05
C ASN A 271 -1.69 6.52 43.50
N LYS A 272 -0.39 6.43 43.82
CA LYS A 272 0.42 7.58 44.22
C LYS A 272 1.51 7.86 43.21
N ASP A 273 1.55 9.13 42.84
CA ASP A 273 2.42 9.64 41.79
C ASP A 273 3.66 10.28 42.40
N ALA A 274 4.77 10.29 41.67
CA ALA A 274 5.95 11.03 42.11
C ALA A 274 5.68 12.55 42.09
N ILE A 275 5.02 13.07 41.06
CA ILE A 275 4.51 14.45 41.02
C ILE A 275 3.05 14.45 40.55
N HIS A 276 2.16 15.03 41.35
CA HIS A 276 0.73 15.18 41.04
C HIS A 276 0.32 16.66 40.99
N LEU A 277 -0.24 17.10 39.86
CA LEU A 277 -0.65 18.48 39.60
C LEU A 277 -2.16 18.56 39.35
N GLU A 278 -2.86 19.39 40.13
CA GLU A 278 -4.28 19.70 39.93
C GLU A 278 -4.60 21.17 40.25
N GLY A 279 -5.82 21.60 39.90
CA GLY A 279 -6.41 22.86 40.40
C GLY A 279 -5.75 24.16 39.95
N GLY A 280 -5.00 24.17 38.85
CA GLY A 280 -4.30 25.34 38.31
C GLY A 280 -2.82 25.36 38.69
N SER A 281 -2.26 24.21 39.04
CA SER A 281 -0.87 24.07 39.47
C SER A 281 0.11 24.23 38.32
N GLN A 282 1.27 24.82 38.60
CA GLN A 282 2.33 25.08 37.62
C GLN A 282 3.67 24.47 38.04
N LEU A 283 4.26 23.65 37.19
CA LEU A 283 5.62 23.13 37.37
C LEU A 283 6.53 23.68 36.27
N THR A 284 7.59 24.41 36.64
CA THR A 284 8.64 24.86 35.73
C THR A 284 9.97 24.20 36.09
N ASN A 285 10.62 23.54 35.14
CA ASN A 285 11.89 22.86 35.33
C ASN A 285 12.97 23.41 34.38
N ALA A 286 14.01 24.01 34.92
CA ALA A 286 15.24 24.37 34.23
C ALA A 286 16.46 23.51 34.66
N GLY A 287 16.31 22.70 35.72
CA GLY A 287 17.33 21.81 36.27
C GLY A 287 17.10 20.33 35.94
N ASP A 288 17.48 19.43 36.85
CA ASP A 288 17.33 17.97 36.68
C ASP A 288 16.22 17.40 37.58
N ILE A 289 15.28 16.67 37.00
CA ILE A 289 14.26 15.90 37.73
C ILE A 289 14.44 14.42 37.40
N ARG A 290 14.72 13.61 38.42
CA ARG A 290 14.89 12.16 38.31
C ARG A 290 13.84 11.44 39.15
N ILE A 291 13.07 10.58 38.48
CA ILE A 291 11.96 9.85 39.07
C ILE A 291 12.19 8.36 38.89
N GLY A 292 12.13 7.61 39.99
CA GLY A 292 12.29 6.16 40.01
C GLY A 292 13.65 5.68 39.51
N SER A 293 14.67 6.52 39.68
CA SER A 293 16.04 6.29 39.22
C SER A 293 16.75 5.15 39.98
N LEU A 294 16.35 4.93 41.23
CA LEU A 294 16.89 3.91 42.12
C LEU A 294 15.81 2.91 42.54
N MET A 295 14.61 3.38 42.90
CA MET A 295 13.53 2.58 43.47
C MET A 295 12.19 2.86 42.79
N PRO A 296 11.28 1.87 42.65
CA PRO A 296 10.06 2.04 41.88
C PRO A 296 9.07 3.03 42.50
N ILE A 297 8.21 3.59 41.64
CA ILE A 297 7.03 4.40 42.00
C ILE A 297 5.79 3.56 41.68
N SER A 298 4.79 3.56 42.56
CA SER A 298 3.61 2.71 42.45
C SER A 298 2.69 3.03 41.26
N ASN A 299 2.60 4.30 40.83
CA ASN A 299 1.69 4.75 39.79
C ASN A 299 2.40 5.63 38.74
N TYR A 300 2.09 6.92 38.63
CA TYR A 300 2.62 7.76 37.56
C TYR A 300 3.90 8.48 37.98
N GLY A 301 4.81 8.72 37.02
CA GLY A 301 5.95 9.61 37.26
C GLY A 301 5.46 11.04 37.48
N ILE A 302 4.83 11.61 36.46
CA ILE A 302 4.19 12.93 36.55
C ILE A 302 2.74 12.81 36.08
N SER A 303 1.79 13.28 36.88
CA SER A 303 0.39 13.36 36.50
C SER A 303 -0.14 14.80 36.59
N LEU A 304 -0.93 15.19 35.59
CA LEU A 304 -1.52 16.52 35.50
C LEU A 304 -3.01 16.42 35.18
N SER A 305 -3.82 17.16 35.93
CA SER A 305 -5.26 17.26 35.72
C SER A 305 -5.70 18.69 35.44
N SER A 306 -6.80 18.80 34.70
CA SER A 306 -7.39 20.07 34.29
C SER A 306 -7.75 21.00 35.46
N PRO A 307 -7.37 22.30 35.39
CA PRO A 307 -6.30 22.89 34.57
C PRO A 307 -4.95 22.74 35.29
N SER A 308 -3.85 22.39 34.61
CA SER A 308 -2.50 22.40 35.19
C SER A 308 -1.45 22.47 34.08
N ASP A 309 -0.34 23.16 34.34
CA ASP A 309 0.70 23.38 33.33
C ASP A 309 2.06 22.86 33.80
N MET A 310 2.80 22.25 32.88
CA MET A 310 4.19 21.87 33.08
C MET A 310 5.05 22.39 31.95
N ILE A 311 6.12 23.08 32.31
CA ILE A 311 7.12 23.63 31.40
C ILE A 311 8.48 23.02 31.76
N ASN A 312 9.08 22.29 30.81
CA ASN A 312 10.48 21.88 30.90
C ASN A 312 11.30 22.84 30.03
N ASP A 313 12.00 23.78 30.64
CA ASP A 313 12.81 24.79 29.95
C ASP A 313 13.96 24.17 29.15
N SER A 314 14.59 24.98 28.29
CA SER A 314 15.65 24.52 27.37
C SER A 314 16.86 23.83 28.00
N THR A 315 17.16 24.11 29.28
CA THR A 315 18.22 23.44 30.04
C THR A 315 17.70 22.28 30.90
N GLY A 316 16.38 22.17 31.03
CA GLY A 316 15.72 21.21 31.89
C GLY A 316 15.85 19.78 31.37
N ILE A 317 16.20 18.87 32.28
CA ILE A 317 16.25 17.43 32.04
C ILE A 317 15.25 16.76 32.96
N ILE A 318 14.42 15.88 32.40
CA ILE A 318 13.48 15.05 33.16
C ILE A 318 13.73 13.61 32.77
N SER A 319 14.04 12.77 33.76
CA SER A 319 14.26 11.32 33.58
C SER A 319 13.28 10.54 34.44
N ILE A 320 12.48 9.66 33.83
CA ILE A 320 11.43 8.90 34.51
C ILE A 320 11.61 7.40 34.23
N ASP A 321 11.76 6.62 35.30
CA ASP A 321 12.02 5.18 35.24
C ASP A 321 11.19 4.44 36.30
N ARG A 322 10.98 3.12 36.11
CA ARG A 322 10.35 2.22 37.11
C ARG A 322 8.99 2.71 37.65
N VAL A 323 8.15 3.22 36.76
CA VAL A 323 6.78 3.69 37.05
C VAL A 323 5.75 2.90 36.25
N GLN A 324 4.46 3.09 36.54
CA GLN A 324 3.39 2.57 35.68
C GLN A 324 3.29 3.33 34.37
N THR A 325 3.08 4.64 34.43
CA THR A 325 3.08 5.54 33.25
C THR A 325 4.07 6.65 33.50
N GLY A 326 4.90 7.00 32.51
CA GLY A 326 5.91 8.06 32.66
C GLY A 326 5.26 9.41 32.95
N LEU A 327 4.51 9.91 31.98
CA LEU A 327 3.74 11.15 32.07
C LEU A 327 2.28 10.91 31.70
N TYR A 328 1.36 11.35 32.55
CA TYR A 328 -0.08 11.26 32.35
C TYR A 328 -0.75 12.63 32.41
N ALA A 329 -1.37 13.09 31.32
CA ALA A 329 -2.14 14.34 31.31
C ALA A 329 -3.60 14.06 30.91
N PHE A 330 -4.54 14.61 31.70
CA PHE A 330 -5.97 14.41 31.50
C PHE A 330 -6.77 15.70 31.72
N GLY A 331 -7.67 16.00 30.79
CA GLY A 331 -8.63 17.09 30.92
C GLY A 331 -8.22 18.36 30.17
N PHE A 332 -9.20 19.21 29.86
CA PHE A 332 -8.99 20.47 29.14
C PHE A 332 -8.08 21.44 29.92
N GLY A 333 -6.99 21.89 29.31
CA GLY A 333 -6.02 22.78 29.97
C GLY A 333 -5.05 22.05 30.91
N ALA A 334 -4.92 20.72 30.80
CA ALA A 334 -3.72 20.02 31.24
C ALA A 334 -2.67 20.12 30.11
N THR A 335 -1.65 20.96 30.28
CA THR A 335 -0.66 21.26 29.24
C THR A 335 0.76 20.87 29.64
N VAL A 336 1.51 20.32 28.68
CA VAL A 336 2.93 19.98 28.86
C VAL A 336 3.75 20.57 27.71
N HIS A 337 4.65 21.49 28.04
CA HIS A 337 5.53 22.15 27.10
C HIS A 337 6.98 21.73 27.37
N ASN A 338 7.61 21.10 26.40
CA ASN A 338 9.00 20.65 26.51
C ASN A 338 9.90 21.44 25.57
N HIS A 339 10.79 22.25 26.14
CA HIS A 339 11.88 22.95 25.47
C HIS A 339 13.24 22.25 25.67
N GLY A 340 13.36 21.39 26.71
CA GLY A 340 14.58 20.67 27.08
C GLY A 340 14.56 19.19 26.68
N VAL A 341 15.02 18.33 27.59
CA VAL A 341 15.13 16.87 27.36
C VAL A 341 14.21 16.09 28.31
N ILE A 342 13.37 15.23 27.75
CA ILE A 342 12.60 14.24 28.51
C ILE A 342 13.06 12.83 28.11
N ASN A 343 13.45 12.04 29.10
CA ASN A 343 13.89 10.65 28.97
C ASN A 343 12.98 9.74 29.79
N ILE A 344 12.44 8.69 29.17
CA ILE A 344 11.52 7.76 29.84
C ILE A 344 11.98 6.32 29.60
N GLY A 345 12.14 5.56 30.68
CA GLY A 345 12.46 4.13 30.64
C GLY A 345 13.86 3.79 30.12
N ASN A 346 14.84 4.63 30.46
CA ASN A 346 16.25 4.43 30.09
C ASN A 346 17.01 3.55 31.12
N LEU A 347 16.65 3.65 32.41
CA LEU A 347 17.27 2.89 33.51
C LEU A 347 16.35 1.77 34.02
N GLY A 348 15.04 1.89 33.84
CA GLY A 348 14.08 0.87 34.27
C GLY A 348 12.75 0.97 33.55
N ALA A 349 12.17 -0.20 33.26
CA ALA A 349 10.95 -0.30 32.46
C ALA A 349 9.75 0.47 33.03
N VAL A 350 8.93 1.00 32.12
CA VAL A 350 7.63 1.61 32.40
C VAL A 350 6.55 0.59 32.03
N SER A 351 5.69 0.21 32.99
CA SER A 351 4.81 -0.96 32.79
C SER A 351 3.62 -0.73 31.86
N ALA A 352 3.25 0.54 31.62
CA ALA A 352 2.23 0.99 30.69
C ALA A 352 2.83 1.97 29.66
N SER A 353 2.18 3.11 29.39
CA SER A 353 2.65 4.06 28.38
C SER A 353 3.80 4.92 28.91
N GLY A 354 4.77 5.27 28.05
CA GLY A 354 5.73 6.33 28.37
C GLY A 354 4.99 7.65 28.59
N ILE A 355 4.12 8.01 27.65
CA ILE A 355 3.23 9.17 27.74
C ILE A 355 1.79 8.73 27.47
N LEU A 356 0.85 9.21 28.28
CA LEU A 356 -0.59 9.04 28.07
C LEU A 356 -1.29 10.40 28.11
N LEU A 357 -1.90 10.80 27.00
CA LEU A 357 -2.69 12.02 26.87
C LEU A 357 -4.14 11.67 26.57
N THR A 358 -5.06 12.32 27.27
CA THR A 358 -6.49 12.00 27.16
C THR A 358 -7.38 13.19 27.51
N SER A 359 -8.59 13.20 26.98
CA SER A 359 -9.67 14.10 27.40
C SER A 359 -9.30 15.58 27.24
N LEU A 360 -8.89 15.97 26.03
CA LEU A 360 -8.47 17.34 25.66
C LEU A 360 -7.15 17.82 26.29
N ALA A 361 -6.31 16.91 26.79
CA ALA A 361 -4.95 17.24 27.23
C ALA A 361 -4.03 17.57 26.04
N GLU A 362 -3.02 18.39 26.29
CA GLU A 362 -2.09 18.92 25.29
C GLU A 362 -0.63 18.65 25.68
N MET A 363 0.18 18.23 24.69
CA MET A 363 1.63 18.24 24.81
C MET A 363 2.31 18.81 23.58
N ILE A 364 3.32 19.66 23.79
CA ILE A 364 4.13 20.29 22.75
C ILE A 364 5.61 20.00 23.01
N ILE A 365 6.32 19.53 21.97
CA ILE A 365 7.78 19.40 21.94
C ILE A 365 8.34 20.48 21.02
N ASP A 366 9.16 21.38 21.56
CA ASP A 366 9.75 22.49 20.81
C ASP A 366 10.90 22.05 19.90
N SER A 367 11.26 22.90 18.93
CA SER A 367 12.22 22.54 17.86
C SER A 367 13.63 22.13 18.32
N ALA A 368 14.11 22.66 19.44
CA ALA A 368 15.40 22.28 20.02
C ALA A 368 15.28 21.16 21.07
N ALA A 369 14.05 20.78 21.43
CA ALA A 369 13.77 19.85 22.49
C ALA A 369 13.94 18.41 22.03
N SER A 370 14.13 17.50 22.99
CA SER A 370 14.24 16.07 22.74
C SER A 370 13.31 15.27 23.64
N LEU A 371 12.69 14.24 23.08
CA LEU A 371 11.92 13.23 23.79
C LEU A 371 12.47 11.85 23.44
N ASN A 372 12.86 11.07 24.45
CA ASN A 372 13.38 9.72 24.27
C ASN A 372 12.59 8.74 25.13
N ILE A 373 11.98 7.72 24.51
CA ILE A 373 11.18 6.73 25.23
C ILE A 373 11.69 5.31 24.92
N ASN A 374 12.04 4.57 25.96
CA ASN A 374 12.49 3.19 25.90
C ASN A 374 11.74 2.35 26.95
N GLN A 375 11.77 1.01 26.81
CA GLN A 375 11.24 0.06 27.80
C GLN A 375 9.80 0.29 28.31
N ALA A 376 8.95 0.95 27.51
CA ALA A 376 7.53 1.14 27.82
C ALA A 376 6.67 0.05 27.14
N LEU A 377 5.42 -0.14 27.59
CA LEU A 377 4.43 -0.92 26.84
C LEU A 377 4.09 -0.21 25.53
N HIS A 378 3.64 1.03 25.63
CA HIS A 378 3.44 1.94 24.50
C HIS A 378 4.40 3.12 24.63
N GLY A 379 4.94 3.65 23.53
CA GLY A 379 5.72 4.89 23.59
C GLY A 379 4.84 6.06 24.03
N ILE A 380 3.90 6.44 23.16
CA ILE A 380 2.88 7.45 23.43
C ILE A 380 1.50 6.86 23.15
N SER A 381 0.54 7.16 24.01
CA SER A 381 -0.88 6.87 23.80
C SER A 381 -1.71 8.15 23.87
N ILE A 382 -2.56 8.37 22.87
CA ILE A 382 -3.42 9.55 22.75
C ILE A 382 -4.86 9.11 22.48
N ASP A 383 -5.80 9.64 23.25
CA ASP A 383 -7.23 9.35 23.08
C ASP A 383 -8.12 10.54 23.49
N ASN A 384 -9.44 10.42 23.24
CA ASN A 384 -10.47 11.32 23.75
C ASN A 384 -10.18 12.81 23.49
N GLN A 385 -9.87 13.18 22.23
CA GLN A 385 -9.63 14.57 21.80
C GLN A 385 -8.38 15.23 22.38
N ALA A 386 -7.47 14.46 22.98
CA ALA A 386 -6.14 14.97 23.29
C ALA A 386 -5.28 15.12 22.03
N TRP A 387 -4.30 16.01 22.09
CA TRP A 387 -3.38 16.24 20.98
C TRP A 387 -1.91 16.31 21.42
N PHE A 388 -1.03 15.92 20.50
CA PHE A 388 0.41 16.00 20.65
C PHE A 388 1.03 16.71 19.45
N THR A 389 1.89 17.70 19.69
CA THR A 389 2.59 18.45 18.64
C THR A 389 4.10 18.32 18.79
N ASN A 390 4.78 17.88 17.74
CA ASN A 390 6.23 17.74 17.69
C ASN A 390 6.87 18.72 16.71
N PHE A 391 7.74 19.60 17.19
CA PHE A 391 8.68 20.37 16.38
C PHE A 391 10.13 19.87 16.51
N GLY A 392 10.44 19.07 17.53
CA GLY A 392 11.81 18.67 17.89
C GLY A 392 12.16 17.24 17.51
N ASN A 393 13.15 16.70 18.24
CA ASN A 393 13.63 15.33 18.07
C ASN A 393 12.88 14.37 18.98
N PHE A 394 12.29 13.33 18.40
CA PHE A 394 11.55 12.33 19.14
C PHE A 394 12.02 10.92 18.77
N SER A 395 12.58 10.18 19.73
CA SER A 395 13.00 8.79 19.53
C SER A 395 12.22 7.81 20.42
N ILE A 396 11.79 6.69 19.83
CA ILE A 396 11.17 5.57 20.54
C ILE A 396 11.95 4.30 20.23
N GLY A 397 12.36 3.58 21.29
CA GLY A 397 13.01 2.29 21.18
C GLY A 397 14.39 2.33 20.51
N SER A 398 15.03 3.50 20.50
CA SER A 398 16.38 3.72 19.93
C SER A 398 17.45 2.93 20.65
N ASN A 399 17.32 2.73 21.97
CA ASN A 399 18.24 1.96 22.80
C ASN A 399 17.68 0.59 23.16
N LEU A 400 16.45 0.53 23.70
CA LEU A 400 15.83 -0.69 24.20
C LEU A 400 14.39 -0.80 23.72
N ALA A 401 13.96 -2.02 23.44
CA ALA A 401 12.65 -2.28 22.85
C ALA A 401 11.48 -1.79 23.72
N ILE A 402 10.40 -1.39 23.05
CA ILE A 402 9.09 -1.23 23.66
C ILE A 402 8.24 -2.49 23.38
N SER A 403 7.26 -2.77 24.23
CA SER A 403 6.54 -4.07 24.18
C SER A 403 5.38 -4.11 23.18
N SER A 404 4.85 -2.95 22.76
CA SER A 404 3.67 -2.84 21.91
C SER A 404 3.83 -1.73 20.86
N ASN A 405 3.06 -0.64 20.93
CA ASN A 405 3.00 0.38 19.88
C ASN A 405 3.93 1.55 20.19
N GLY A 406 4.65 2.06 19.20
CA GLY A 406 5.42 3.30 19.31
C GLY A 406 4.49 4.47 19.59
N ILE A 407 3.70 4.83 18.59
CA ILE A 407 2.62 5.81 18.69
C ILE A 407 1.29 5.07 18.62
N ASN A 408 0.47 5.19 19.67
CA ASN A 408 -0.83 4.57 19.82
C ASN A 408 -1.93 5.64 19.83
N LEU A 409 -2.61 5.82 18.69
CA LEU A 409 -3.73 6.74 18.59
C LEU A 409 -5.04 5.94 18.64
N THR A 410 -5.92 6.30 19.56
CA THR A 410 -7.27 5.74 19.64
C THR A 410 -8.33 6.83 19.48
N THR A 411 -9.61 6.49 19.57
CA THR A 411 -10.75 7.37 19.24
C THR A 411 -10.56 8.82 19.70
N GLY A 412 -10.51 9.73 18.73
CA GLY A 412 -10.37 11.17 18.96
C GLY A 412 -8.95 11.68 19.18
N GLY A 413 -7.91 10.83 19.14
CA GLY A 413 -6.53 11.26 19.36
C GLY A 413 -5.90 11.87 18.10
N ASP A 414 -5.32 13.05 18.23
CA ASP A 414 -4.62 13.76 17.15
C ASP A 414 -3.11 13.86 17.42
N PHE A 415 -2.30 13.58 16.41
CA PHE A 415 -0.84 13.72 16.47
C PHE A 415 -0.34 14.59 15.31
N TYR A 416 0.47 15.60 15.61
CA TYR A 416 1.03 16.53 14.65
C TYR A 416 2.57 16.47 14.69
N ASN A 417 3.19 15.90 13.66
CA ASN A 417 4.62 16.08 13.42
C ASN A 417 4.83 17.29 12.50
N GLN A 418 5.38 18.38 13.02
CA GLN A 418 5.56 19.64 12.28
C GLN A 418 6.79 19.58 11.37
N GLU A 419 7.00 20.57 10.50
CA GLU A 419 8.05 20.54 9.46
C GLU A 419 9.48 20.30 9.99
N SER A 420 9.80 20.83 11.17
CA SER A 420 11.09 20.61 11.84
C SER A 420 11.16 19.32 12.66
N GLY A 421 10.00 18.70 12.90
CA GLY A 421 9.87 17.52 13.73
C GLY A 421 10.49 16.28 13.09
N ILE A 422 11.35 15.61 13.85
CA ILE A 422 11.98 14.34 13.46
C ILE A 422 11.51 13.28 14.43
N ILE A 423 10.90 12.22 13.90
CA ILE A 423 10.43 11.07 14.67
C ILE A 423 11.19 9.84 14.22
N GLU A 424 11.85 9.16 15.15
CA GLU A 424 12.52 7.89 14.90
C GLU A 424 11.89 6.79 15.78
N ILE A 425 11.35 5.74 15.15
CA ILE A 425 10.72 4.63 15.87
C ILE A 425 11.42 3.32 15.50
N ASN A 426 11.97 2.66 16.52
CA ASN A 426 12.67 1.38 16.40
C ASN A 426 12.14 0.37 17.41
N ARG A 427 12.36 -0.92 17.14
CA ARG A 427 12.08 -2.03 18.09
C ARG A 427 10.66 -2.00 18.67
N ALA A 428 9.69 -1.49 17.91
CA ALA A 428 8.28 -1.50 18.26
C ALA A 428 7.58 -2.72 17.65
N ASN A 429 6.51 -3.18 18.29
CA ASN A 429 5.63 -4.15 17.64
C ASN A 429 4.91 -3.49 16.45
N ARG A 430 4.35 -2.30 16.65
CA ARG A 430 3.83 -1.43 15.59
C ARG A 430 4.42 -0.06 15.78
N ALA A 431 5.04 0.50 14.74
CA ALA A 431 5.64 1.83 14.86
C ALA A 431 4.56 2.90 15.08
N VAL A 432 3.54 2.91 14.23
CA VAL A 432 2.34 3.75 14.37
C VAL A 432 1.11 2.87 14.29
N PHE A 433 0.23 2.99 15.28
CA PHE A 433 -1.06 2.32 15.30
C PHE A 433 -2.16 3.37 15.52
N ALA A 434 -3.01 3.57 14.52
CA ALA A 434 -4.17 4.47 14.61
C ALA A 434 -5.47 3.69 14.45
N THR A 435 -6.35 3.82 15.44
CA THR A 435 -7.64 3.14 15.48
C THR A 435 -8.75 4.04 16.03
N GLY A 436 -10.00 3.74 15.68
CA GLY A 436 -11.16 4.45 16.19
C GLY A 436 -11.53 5.67 15.35
N THR A 437 -12.71 6.21 15.64
CA THR A 437 -13.26 7.34 14.87
C THR A 437 -12.54 8.64 15.20
N ASN A 438 -12.32 9.48 14.19
CA ASN A 438 -11.70 10.80 14.34
C ASN A 438 -10.29 10.74 14.95
N THR A 439 -9.49 9.78 14.50
CA THR A 439 -8.12 9.56 14.94
C THR A 439 -7.17 9.92 13.81
N TRP A 440 -6.31 10.93 14.02
CA TRP A 440 -5.51 11.52 12.94
C TRP A 440 -4.01 11.60 13.28
N PHE A 441 -3.18 11.15 12.34
CA PHE A 441 -1.75 11.41 12.34
C PHE A 441 -1.40 12.36 11.18
N TYR A 442 -0.94 13.56 11.48
CA TYR A 442 -0.49 14.54 10.50
C TYR A 442 1.04 14.61 10.49
N ASN A 443 1.65 14.38 9.32
CA ASN A 443 3.09 14.43 9.13
C ASN A 443 3.50 15.54 8.17
N TYR A 444 4.10 16.61 8.69
CA TYR A 444 4.78 17.67 7.93
C TYR A 444 6.31 17.52 7.97
N GLY A 445 6.85 16.80 8.97
CA GLY A 445 8.28 16.57 9.16
C GLY A 445 8.76 15.18 8.70
N SER A 446 9.79 14.66 9.37
CA SER A 446 10.35 13.33 9.11
C SER A 446 9.79 12.28 10.07
N LEU A 447 9.34 11.14 9.52
CA LEU A 447 9.01 9.92 10.26
C LEU A 447 9.86 8.76 9.73
N GLU A 448 10.81 8.32 10.53
CA GLU A 448 11.74 7.23 10.24
C GLU A 448 11.40 6.00 11.07
N ILE A 449 11.19 4.86 10.41
CA ILE A 449 10.80 3.61 11.04
C ILE A 449 11.84 2.53 10.76
N GLY A 450 12.42 1.99 11.84
CA GLY A 450 13.36 0.87 11.77
C GLY A 450 14.73 1.25 11.21
N ASN A 451 15.20 2.49 11.43
CA ASN A 451 16.50 2.95 10.95
C ASN A 451 17.67 2.30 11.72
N VAL A 452 17.57 2.24 13.05
CA VAL A 452 18.57 1.59 13.93
C VAL A 452 18.29 0.10 14.11
N ALA A 453 17.03 -0.29 14.27
CA ALA A 453 16.63 -1.67 14.44
C ALA A 453 15.16 -1.90 14.03
N PRO A 454 14.84 -3.03 13.38
CA PRO A 454 13.54 -3.24 12.76
C PRO A 454 12.39 -3.22 13.78
N CYS A 455 11.27 -2.65 13.36
CA CYS A 455 9.97 -2.86 13.99
C CYS A 455 9.34 -4.16 13.46
N ASN A 456 8.42 -4.78 14.21
CA ASN A 456 7.71 -5.96 13.68
C ASN A 456 6.73 -5.58 12.56
N ASN A 457 6.10 -4.40 12.68
CA ASN A 457 5.21 -3.78 11.70
C ASN A 457 5.56 -2.29 11.60
N GLY A 458 5.40 -1.69 10.43
CA GLY A 458 5.50 -0.25 10.27
C GLY A 458 4.25 0.48 10.77
N ILE A 459 3.45 0.98 9.83
CA ILE A 459 2.24 1.76 10.08
C ILE A 459 1.00 0.85 9.95
N GLN A 460 0.12 0.85 10.94
CA GLN A 460 -1.15 0.14 10.89
C GLN A 460 -2.32 1.08 11.18
N LEU A 461 -3.24 1.20 10.22
CA LEU A 461 -4.43 2.04 10.26
C LEU A 461 -5.67 1.15 10.21
N THR A 462 -6.52 1.21 11.24
CA THR A 462 -7.72 0.38 11.33
C THR A 462 -8.91 1.16 11.86
N THR A 463 -10.13 0.68 11.59
CA THR A 463 -11.35 1.16 12.25
C THR A 463 -11.51 2.68 12.11
N SER A 464 -11.34 3.18 10.89
CA SER A 464 -11.34 4.62 10.54
C SER A 464 -10.20 5.44 11.16
N GLY A 465 -9.01 4.87 11.33
CA GLY A 465 -7.78 5.61 11.60
C GLY A 465 -7.19 6.25 10.34
N PHE A 466 -6.72 7.49 10.45
CA PHE A 466 -6.23 8.30 9.31
C PHE A 466 -4.77 8.70 9.50
N LEU A 467 -3.99 8.65 8.40
CA LEU A 467 -2.68 9.27 8.32
C LEU A 467 -2.59 10.19 7.10
N LEU A 468 -2.13 11.43 7.32
CA LEU A 468 -1.89 12.42 6.28
C LEU A 468 -0.41 12.75 6.25
N ASN A 469 0.28 12.33 5.19
CA ASN A 469 1.60 12.81 4.88
C ASN A 469 1.47 14.08 4.03
N GLN A 470 1.87 15.22 4.58
CA GLN A 470 1.71 16.54 3.98
C GLN A 470 2.80 16.79 2.93
N PRO A 471 2.74 17.86 2.12
CA PRO A 471 3.69 18.09 1.02
C PRO A 471 5.18 18.08 1.43
N THR A 472 5.50 18.58 2.62
CA THR A 472 6.86 18.56 3.19
C THR A 472 7.19 17.25 3.91
N GLY A 473 6.17 16.47 4.25
CA GLY A 473 6.27 15.26 5.03
C GLY A 473 7.06 14.17 4.33
N GLN A 474 7.98 13.56 5.07
CA GLN A 474 8.76 12.40 4.66
C GLN A 474 8.43 11.22 5.58
N ILE A 475 8.08 10.09 4.99
CA ILE A 475 7.91 8.82 5.71
C ILE A 475 8.90 7.82 5.13
N GLU A 476 9.83 7.35 5.94
CA GLU A 476 10.80 6.32 5.56
C GLU A 476 10.62 5.07 6.42
N ILE A 477 10.15 3.99 5.81
CA ILE A 477 10.00 2.69 6.45
C ILE A 477 11.17 1.81 6.03
N ASN A 478 12.24 1.85 6.83
CA ASN A 478 13.55 1.33 6.48
C ASN A 478 13.69 -0.17 6.77
N ALA A 479 13.12 -0.67 7.86
CA ALA A 479 13.21 -2.09 8.22
C ALA A 479 11.97 -2.60 8.98
N VAL A 480 11.38 -3.69 8.48
CA VAL A 480 10.26 -4.39 9.13
C VAL A 480 10.53 -5.89 9.15
N SER A 481 10.48 -6.51 10.33
CA SER A 481 10.94 -7.90 10.55
C SER A 481 9.84 -8.97 10.51
N VAL A 482 8.55 -8.61 10.63
CA VAL A 482 7.46 -9.61 10.72
C VAL A 482 6.44 -9.47 9.60
N ASN A 483 5.81 -8.30 9.43
CA ASN A 483 4.70 -8.13 8.48
C ASN A 483 4.98 -7.08 7.41
N HIS A 484 4.30 -5.94 7.49
CA HIS A 484 4.13 -5.01 6.37
C HIS A 484 4.74 -3.64 6.71
N GLY A 485 5.12 -2.90 5.68
CA GLY A 485 5.48 -1.49 5.82
C GLY A 485 4.27 -0.67 6.25
N VAL A 486 3.21 -0.70 5.44
CA VAL A 486 1.92 -0.07 5.74
C VAL A 486 0.81 -1.11 5.66
N GLU A 487 -0.10 -1.10 6.63
CA GLU A 487 -1.34 -1.88 6.61
C GLU A 487 -2.53 -0.95 6.87
N ALA A 488 -3.49 -0.93 5.95
CA ALA A 488 -4.76 -0.24 6.12
C ALA A 488 -5.92 -1.23 5.98
N LEU A 489 -6.80 -1.26 6.98
CA LEU A 489 -7.96 -2.15 7.03
C LEU A 489 -9.14 -1.48 7.72
N SER A 490 -10.35 -2.03 7.59
CA SER A 490 -11.56 -1.55 8.27
C SER A 490 -11.76 -0.03 8.12
N ASN A 491 -11.66 0.47 6.88
CA ASN A 491 -11.72 1.90 6.52
C ASN A 491 -10.55 2.77 7.00
N GLY A 492 -9.40 2.19 7.33
CA GLY A 492 -8.16 2.94 7.54
C GLY A 492 -7.68 3.60 6.23
N VAL A 493 -7.15 4.82 6.32
CA VAL A 493 -6.77 5.62 5.14
C VAL A 493 -5.40 6.27 5.32
N LEU A 494 -4.52 6.08 4.34
CA LEU A 494 -3.28 6.86 4.20
C LEU A 494 -3.39 7.77 2.98
N SER A 495 -3.30 9.08 3.21
CA SER A 495 -3.24 10.10 2.16
C SER A 495 -1.84 10.69 2.09
N ASN A 496 -1.17 10.53 0.95
CA ASN A 496 0.18 11.00 0.71
C ASN A 496 0.20 12.20 -0.24
N TYR A 497 0.66 13.35 0.26
CA TYR A 497 0.97 14.56 -0.50
C TYR A 497 2.48 14.82 -0.58
N GLY A 498 3.30 14.12 0.22
CA GLY A 498 4.76 14.27 0.30
C GLY A 498 5.49 13.02 -0.23
N SER A 499 6.53 12.57 0.48
CA SER A 499 7.27 11.35 0.13
C SER A 499 6.99 10.19 1.09
N VAL A 500 6.74 9.01 0.54
CA VAL A 500 6.69 7.74 1.27
C VAL A 500 7.68 6.77 0.62
N LYS A 501 8.67 6.31 1.38
CA LYS A 501 9.67 5.33 0.94
C LYS A 501 9.61 4.11 1.82
N ILE A 502 9.52 2.93 1.22
CA ILE A 502 9.38 1.66 1.92
C ILE A 502 10.46 0.70 1.44
N GLY A 503 11.25 0.15 2.37
CA GLY A 503 12.38 -0.72 2.05
C GLY A 503 13.56 0.02 1.42
N ASN A 504 13.76 1.29 1.78
CA ASN A 504 14.85 2.13 1.25
C ASN A 504 16.23 1.64 1.71
N VAL A 505 16.37 1.22 2.98
CA VAL A 505 17.66 0.80 3.57
C VAL A 505 17.76 -0.72 3.74
N ALA A 506 16.73 -1.36 4.32
CA ALA A 506 16.72 -2.79 4.63
C ALA A 506 15.42 -3.46 4.14
N SER A 507 15.32 -4.77 4.35
CA SER A 507 14.20 -5.57 3.86
C SER A 507 12.91 -5.33 4.64
N ILE A 508 11.79 -5.42 3.91
CA ILE A 508 10.44 -5.53 4.48
C ILE A 508 10.01 -6.99 4.42
N ALA A 509 9.68 -7.58 5.57
CA ALA A 509 9.46 -9.01 5.73
C ALA A 509 8.37 -9.63 4.82
N ARG A 510 7.30 -8.88 4.49
CA ARG A 510 6.23 -9.35 3.59
C ARG A 510 5.88 -8.32 2.53
N TYR A 511 5.02 -7.36 2.88
CA TYR A 511 4.41 -6.44 1.91
C TYR A 511 4.85 -5.01 2.16
N GLY A 512 5.13 -4.25 1.10
CA GLY A 512 5.31 -2.81 1.23
C GLY A 512 4.04 -2.15 1.75
N ILE A 513 2.93 -2.35 1.05
CA ILE A 513 1.59 -1.87 1.43
C ILE A 513 0.57 -3.02 1.38
N SER A 514 -0.26 -3.13 2.42
CA SER A 514 -1.37 -4.08 2.53
C SER A 514 -2.68 -3.34 2.74
N LEU A 515 -3.60 -3.41 1.77
CA LEU A 515 -4.94 -2.84 1.83
C LEU A 515 -5.97 -3.97 1.94
N ALA A 516 -6.50 -4.16 3.16
CA ALA A 516 -7.56 -5.11 3.44
C ALA A 516 -8.94 -4.43 3.33
N THR A 517 -9.97 -5.00 3.98
CA THR A 517 -11.37 -4.61 3.74
C THR A 517 -11.60 -3.11 4.00
N GLY A 518 -12.01 -2.36 2.98
CA GLY A 518 -12.18 -0.91 3.02
C GLY A 518 -10.90 -0.08 3.21
N GLY A 519 -9.71 -0.69 3.19
CA GLY A 519 -8.44 0.04 3.29
C GLY A 519 -8.20 0.92 2.06
N ASP A 520 -7.70 2.13 2.26
CA ASP A 520 -7.52 3.13 1.21
C ASP A 520 -6.13 3.76 1.27
N PHE A 521 -5.47 3.86 0.11
CA PHE A 521 -4.22 4.58 -0.06
C PHE A 521 -4.34 5.54 -1.25
N ARG A 522 -4.04 6.83 -1.02
CA ARG A 522 -4.07 7.86 -2.05
C ARG A 522 -2.73 8.55 -2.18
N ASN A 523 -2.15 8.50 -3.38
CA ASN A 523 -0.95 9.25 -3.75
C ASN A 523 -1.37 10.48 -4.57
N TYR A 524 -1.34 11.65 -3.94
CA TYR A 524 -1.82 12.91 -4.53
C TYR A 524 -0.80 13.53 -5.50
N PRO A 525 -1.16 14.56 -6.30
CA PRO A 525 -0.23 15.25 -7.20
C PRO A 525 1.05 15.69 -6.48
N ASP A 526 2.17 15.65 -7.19
CA ASP A 526 3.54 15.96 -6.72
C ASP A 526 4.11 15.05 -5.62
N ALA A 527 3.31 14.10 -5.11
CA ALA A 527 3.75 13.12 -4.14
C ALA A 527 4.60 12.01 -4.79
N VAL A 528 5.42 11.35 -3.98
CA VAL A 528 6.26 10.21 -4.41
C VAL A 528 6.02 9.02 -3.49
N LEU A 529 5.82 7.84 -4.08
CA LEU A 529 5.82 6.57 -3.40
C LEU A 529 6.88 5.65 -4.00
N GLU A 530 7.83 5.21 -3.17
CA GLU A 530 8.87 4.23 -3.56
C GLU A 530 8.76 2.98 -2.69
N ILE A 531 8.79 1.79 -3.31
CA ILE A 531 8.70 0.50 -2.64
C ILE A 531 9.77 -0.45 -3.17
N ASP A 532 10.70 -0.84 -2.31
CA ASP A 532 11.81 -1.74 -2.62
C ASP A 532 11.98 -2.80 -1.54
N ARG A 533 12.87 -3.78 -1.79
CA ARG A 533 13.33 -4.79 -0.80
C ARG A 533 12.21 -5.55 -0.06
N CYS A 534 11.05 -5.70 -0.67
CA CYS A 534 9.96 -6.51 -0.10
C CYS A 534 10.24 -7.99 -0.37
N LEU A 535 10.21 -8.81 0.69
CA LEU A 535 10.49 -10.25 0.61
C LEU A 535 9.33 -11.07 0.04
N ASP A 536 8.15 -10.47 -0.15
CA ASP A 536 7.03 -11.08 -0.87
C ASP A 536 6.48 -10.09 -1.91
N LYS A 537 5.66 -9.11 -1.51
CA LYS A 537 4.89 -8.28 -2.45
C LYS A 537 5.11 -6.78 -2.26
N GLY A 538 5.00 -6.00 -3.33
CA GLY A 538 5.07 -4.53 -3.22
C GLY A 538 3.78 -3.98 -2.61
N ILE A 539 2.69 -4.07 -3.35
CA ILE A 539 1.35 -3.60 -2.93
C ILE A 539 0.36 -4.76 -3.00
N VAL A 540 -0.49 -4.90 -2.00
CA VAL A 540 -1.53 -5.94 -1.93
C VAL A 540 -2.89 -5.29 -1.65
N LEU A 541 -3.89 -5.57 -2.49
CA LEU A 541 -5.27 -5.13 -2.34
C LEU A 541 -6.19 -6.35 -2.29
N THR A 542 -6.44 -6.90 -1.10
CA THR A 542 -7.14 -8.19 -0.97
C THR A 542 -8.52 -8.10 -0.35
N GLY A 543 -8.82 -7.02 0.38
CA GLY A 543 -10.11 -6.85 1.03
C GLY A 543 -11.19 -6.28 0.13
N SER A 544 -12.45 -6.60 0.40
CA SER A 544 -13.59 -6.01 -0.32
C SER A 544 -13.59 -4.49 -0.13
N GLY A 545 -13.73 -3.76 -1.25
CA GLY A 545 -13.73 -2.30 -1.24
C GLY A 545 -12.39 -1.64 -0.93
N SER A 546 -11.27 -2.38 -0.97
CA SER A 546 -9.94 -1.77 -0.91
C SER A 546 -9.67 -0.88 -2.13
N GLN A 547 -9.02 0.27 -1.92
CA GLN A 547 -8.79 1.28 -2.95
C GLN A 547 -7.34 1.75 -2.96
N PHE A 548 -6.76 1.82 -4.15
CA PHE A 548 -5.49 2.51 -4.37
C PHE A 548 -5.67 3.53 -5.49
N GLU A 549 -5.46 4.80 -5.19
CA GLU A 549 -5.58 5.90 -6.15
C GLU A 549 -4.25 6.61 -6.31
N ASN A 550 -3.77 6.74 -7.56
CA ASN A 550 -2.51 7.38 -7.88
C ASN A 550 -2.68 8.58 -8.82
N HIS A 551 -2.16 9.73 -8.42
CA HIS A 551 -2.08 10.97 -9.23
C HIS A 551 -0.64 11.40 -9.54
N ALA A 552 0.37 10.71 -9.00
CA ALA A 552 1.77 11.11 -9.12
C ALA A 552 2.69 9.89 -9.34
N LEU A 553 3.95 9.96 -8.89
CA LEU A 553 4.95 8.92 -9.13
C LEU A 553 4.82 7.77 -8.11
N VAL A 554 4.72 6.55 -8.62
CA VAL A 554 4.87 5.30 -7.87
C VAL A 554 5.97 4.45 -8.51
N GLU A 555 7.03 4.16 -7.76
CA GLU A 555 8.12 3.29 -8.18
C GLU A 555 8.18 2.03 -7.32
N ILE A 556 8.21 0.87 -7.96
CA ILE A 556 8.31 -0.43 -7.30
C ILE A 556 9.52 -1.17 -7.87
N GLY A 557 10.46 -1.55 -6.99
CA GLY A 557 11.63 -2.34 -7.34
C GLY A 557 12.67 -1.62 -8.20
N HIS A 558 12.79 -0.29 -8.06
CA HIS A 558 13.76 0.51 -8.83
C HIS A 558 15.15 0.53 -8.17
N LEU A 559 15.24 0.55 -6.84
CA LEU A 559 16.50 0.47 -6.09
C LEU A 559 16.91 -0.97 -5.79
N ALA A 560 15.94 -1.83 -5.48
CA ALA A 560 16.21 -3.23 -5.16
C ALA A 560 14.97 -4.13 -5.36
N PRO A 561 15.16 -5.41 -5.68
CA PRO A 561 14.05 -6.29 -6.08
C PRO A 561 12.92 -6.42 -5.07
N VAL A 562 11.71 -6.58 -5.61
CA VAL A 562 10.55 -7.15 -4.90
C VAL A 562 10.48 -8.64 -5.25
N SER A 563 10.46 -9.49 -4.22
CA SER A 563 10.84 -10.90 -4.40
C SER A 563 9.81 -11.74 -5.17
N ASN A 564 8.51 -11.46 -5.05
CA ASN A 564 7.44 -12.27 -5.63
C ASN A 564 6.56 -11.50 -6.62
N ILE A 565 5.70 -10.60 -6.13
CA ILE A 565 4.69 -9.88 -6.95
C ILE A 565 4.81 -8.37 -6.73
N GLY A 566 4.80 -7.57 -7.80
CA GLY A 566 4.79 -6.12 -7.68
C GLY A 566 3.49 -5.62 -7.03
N ILE A 567 2.35 -5.92 -7.67
CA ILE A 567 1.01 -5.55 -7.19
C ILE A 567 0.07 -6.77 -7.27
N GLU A 568 -0.52 -7.16 -6.14
CA GLU A 568 -1.58 -8.18 -6.11
C GLU A 568 -2.93 -7.54 -5.82
N MET A 569 -3.93 -7.84 -6.66
CA MET A 569 -5.32 -7.40 -6.47
C MET A 569 -6.24 -8.61 -6.38
N SER A 570 -7.15 -8.60 -5.41
CA SER A 570 -8.21 -9.60 -5.34
C SER A 570 -9.55 -9.07 -4.86
N SER A 571 -10.56 -9.93 -4.83
CA SER A 571 -11.91 -9.55 -4.38
C SER A 571 -12.46 -8.39 -5.24
N SER A 572 -13.25 -7.47 -4.66
CA SER A 572 -13.73 -6.27 -5.35
C SER A 572 -12.78 -5.06 -5.23
N ALA A 573 -11.45 -5.30 -5.17
CA ALA A 573 -10.44 -4.24 -5.07
C ALA A 573 -10.43 -3.32 -6.30
N ASN A 574 -10.07 -2.04 -6.10
CA ASN A 574 -9.96 -1.05 -7.17
C ASN A 574 -8.61 -0.35 -7.14
N LEU A 575 -7.89 -0.37 -8.26
CA LEU A 575 -6.69 0.42 -8.49
C LEU A 575 -6.98 1.43 -9.60
N THR A 576 -6.86 2.72 -9.29
CA THR A 576 -7.07 3.80 -10.24
C THR A 576 -5.78 4.62 -10.40
N ASN A 577 -5.19 4.56 -11.59
CA ASN A 577 -4.10 5.44 -11.99
C ASN A 577 -4.69 6.60 -12.80
N MET A 578 -4.63 7.81 -12.24
CA MET A 578 -5.22 9.02 -12.82
C MET A 578 -4.38 9.54 -13.99
N ALA A 579 -4.88 10.53 -14.73
CA ALA A 579 -4.23 11.01 -15.95
C ALA A 579 -2.80 11.57 -15.72
N THR A 580 -2.55 12.13 -14.53
CA THR A 580 -1.23 12.61 -14.10
C THR A 580 -0.40 11.53 -13.41
N GLY A 581 -0.99 10.38 -13.10
CA GLY A 581 -0.33 9.30 -12.39
C GLY A 581 0.63 8.53 -13.28
N GLU A 582 1.83 8.29 -12.74
CA GLU A 582 2.87 7.47 -13.35
C GLU A 582 3.24 6.33 -12.40
N MET A 583 3.11 5.09 -12.86
CA MET A 583 3.51 3.90 -12.12
C MET A 583 4.60 3.15 -12.89
N ARG A 584 5.73 2.89 -12.23
CA ARG A 584 6.87 2.15 -12.77
C ARG A 584 7.13 0.91 -11.91
N ILE A 585 7.03 -0.27 -12.51
CA ILE A 585 7.22 -1.54 -11.81
C ILE A 585 8.39 -2.29 -12.44
N ASN A 586 9.47 -2.43 -11.69
CA ASN A 586 10.74 -3.01 -12.12
C ASN A 586 11.21 -4.06 -11.10
N SER A 587 12.23 -4.85 -11.47
CA SER A 587 12.91 -5.84 -10.61
C SER A 587 11.99 -6.76 -9.80
N VAL A 588 10.87 -7.21 -10.37
CA VAL A 588 9.99 -8.19 -9.73
C VAL A 588 10.40 -9.59 -10.14
N THR A 589 10.94 -10.37 -9.20
CA THR A 589 11.72 -11.57 -9.54
C THR A 589 10.97 -12.90 -9.50
N GLY A 590 9.87 -12.99 -8.74
CA GLY A 590 9.26 -14.30 -8.45
C GLY A 590 8.18 -14.72 -9.43
N TYR A 591 7.19 -13.85 -9.66
CA TYR A 591 6.00 -14.23 -10.45
C TYR A 591 5.59 -13.20 -11.50
N ALA A 592 5.08 -12.02 -11.09
CA ALA A 592 4.57 -11.02 -12.03
C ALA A 592 4.57 -9.61 -11.45
N ALA A 593 4.70 -8.61 -12.32
CA ALA A 593 4.54 -7.21 -11.95
C ALA A 593 3.13 -6.93 -11.39
N MET A 594 2.09 -7.57 -11.94
CA MET A 594 0.73 -7.48 -11.41
C MET A 594 -0.06 -8.78 -11.53
N THR A 595 -0.81 -9.14 -10.49
CA THR A 595 -1.76 -10.26 -10.51
C THR A 595 -3.17 -9.84 -10.07
N MET A 596 -4.21 -10.36 -10.71
CA MET A 596 -5.60 -9.99 -10.46
C MET A 596 -6.52 -11.22 -10.37
N SER A 597 -7.32 -11.33 -9.29
CA SER A 597 -8.24 -12.46 -9.09
C SER A 597 -9.51 -12.16 -8.29
N GLY A 598 -10.68 -12.64 -8.70
CA GLY A 598 -11.89 -12.54 -7.87
C GLY A 598 -12.66 -11.23 -8.01
N SER A 599 -12.71 -10.68 -9.22
CA SER A 599 -13.38 -9.43 -9.65
C SER A 599 -12.74 -8.05 -9.37
N PRO A 600 -11.41 -7.89 -9.24
CA PRO A 600 -10.78 -6.58 -9.08
C PRO A 600 -10.84 -5.76 -10.38
N VAL A 601 -10.72 -4.44 -10.24
CA VAL A 601 -10.74 -3.49 -11.36
C VAL A 601 -9.48 -2.63 -11.36
N LEU A 602 -8.76 -2.64 -12.49
CA LEU A 602 -7.69 -1.69 -12.81
C LEU A 602 -8.22 -0.64 -13.79
N ASN A 603 -8.20 0.64 -13.39
CA ASN A 603 -8.51 1.78 -14.26
C ASN A 603 -7.25 2.61 -14.49
N ASN A 604 -6.71 2.57 -15.71
CA ASN A 604 -5.55 3.37 -16.09
C ASN A 604 -5.97 4.54 -16.99
N SER A 605 -5.75 5.76 -16.52
CA SER A 605 -5.89 7.02 -17.29
C SER A 605 -4.55 7.69 -17.58
N GLY A 606 -3.49 7.32 -16.84
CA GLY A 606 -2.14 7.87 -16.94
C GLY A 606 -1.16 6.90 -17.59
N ILE A 607 0.04 6.80 -17.01
CA ILE A 607 1.12 5.95 -17.52
C ILE A 607 1.41 4.82 -16.53
N ILE A 608 1.38 3.58 -17.02
CA ILE A 608 1.89 2.41 -16.30
C ILE A 608 2.96 1.76 -17.16
N THR A 609 4.18 1.65 -16.61
CA THR A 609 5.30 0.96 -17.26
C THR A 609 5.80 -0.18 -16.39
N MET A 610 6.15 -1.30 -17.03
CA MET A 610 6.66 -2.48 -16.35
C MET A 610 7.90 -2.99 -17.07
N GLY A 611 8.99 -3.21 -16.34
CA GLY A 611 10.27 -3.69 -16.88
C GLY A 611 11.01 -2.70 -17.79
N ASN A 612 10.76 -1.40 -17.60
CA ASN A 612 11.40 -0.32 -18.35
C ASN A 612 12.84 -0.03 -17.91
N GLU A 613 13.25 -0.50 -16.73
CA GLU A 613 14.63 -0.36 -16.24
C GLU A 613 15.33 -1.71 -16.11
N THR A 614 14.67 -2.69 -15.50
CA THR A 614 15.21 -4.03 -15.20
C THR A 614 14.20 -5.12 -15.53
N ASN A 615 14.64 -6.38 -15.56
CA ASN A 615 13.78 -7.51 -15.91
C ASN A 615 12.68 -7.76 -14.85
N ILE A 616 11.53 -8.24 -15.32
CA ILE A 616 10.42 -8.73 -14.52
C ILE A 616 10.07 -10.17 -14.92
N ALA A 617 9.64 -11.01 -13.97
CA ALA A 617 9.28 -12.40 -14.27
C ALA A 617 8.08 -12.51 -15.24
N GLY A 618 7.06 -11.68 -15.04
CA GLY A 618 5.88 -11.55 -15.90
C GLY A 618 5.28 -10.15 -15.78
N GLY A 619 4.45 -9.76 -16.76
CA GLY A 619 3.74 -8.49 -16.75
C GLY A 619 2.46 -8.56 -15.90
N ILE A 620 1.29 -8.57 -16.55
CA ILE A 620 -0.03 -8.64 -15.90
C ILE A 620 -0.64 -10.02 -16.10
N ILE A 621 -1.07 -10.64 -15.00
CA ILE A 621 -1.80 -11.92 -15.01
C ILE A 621 -3.17 -11.72 -14.37
N ALA A 622 -4.24 -11.83 -15.15
CA ALA A 622 -5.61 -11.56 -14.71
C ALA A 622 -6.54 -12.75 -14.97
N TRP A 623 -7.31 -13.15 -13.97
CA TRP A 623 -8.30 -14.23 -14.05
C TRP A 623 -9.52 -13.97 -13.16
N ALA A 624 -10.50 -14.89 -13.17
CA ALA A 624 -11.66 -14.86 -12.29
C ALA A 624 -12.42 -13.52 -12.29
N SER A 625 -12.91 -13.11 -13.46
CA SER A 625 -13.75 -11.91 -13.66
C SER A 625 -13.05 -10.57 -13.41
N SER A 626 -11.71 -10.54 -13.45
CA SER A 626 -10.93 -9.32 -13.33
C SER A 626 -11.18 -8.38 -14.52
N LYS A 627 -11.08 -7.06 -14.29
CA LYS A 627 -11.29 -6.05 -15.33
C LYS A 627 -10.10 -5.10 -15.42
N ILE A 628 -9.56 -4.93 -16.63
CA ILE A 628 -8.49 -3.98 -16.91
C ILE A 628 -8.99 -2.98 -17.95
N ASN A 629 -8.98 -1.70 -17.60
CA ASN A 629 -9.42 -0.59 -18.44
C ASN A 629 -8.24 0.34 -18.72
N ASN A 630 -7.68 0.29 -19.93
CA ASN A 630 -6.71 1.29 -20.39
C ASN A 630 -7.46 2.37 -21.15
N LEU A 631 -7.68 3.54 -20.54
CA LEU A 631 -8.56 4.59 -21.05
C LEU A 631 -7.91 5.42 -22.16
N THR A 632 -8.70 6.28 -22.82
CA THR A 632 -8.22 7.13 -23.91
C THR A 632 -7.09 8.05 -23.42
N GLY A 633 -5.97 8.07 -24.14
CA GLY A 633 -4.77 8.85 -23.79
C GLY A 633 -3.83 8.14 -22.80
N ALA A 634 -4.29 7.08 -22.13
CA ALA A 634 -3.47 6.30 -21.20
C ALA A 634 -2.43 5.44 -21.93
N VAL A 635 -1.32 5.17 -21.26
CA VAL A 635 -0.26 4.26 -21.74
C VAL A 635 -0.11 3.11 -20.75
N LEU A 636 -0.14 1.89 -21.28
CA LEU A 636 0.30 0.68 -20.61
C LEU A 636 1.46 0.10 -21.41
N GLU A 637 2.63 -0.02 -20.82
CA GLU A 637 3.83 -0.51 -21.50
C GLU A 637 4.53 -1.59 -20.68
N ILE A 638 4.84 -2.72 -21.32
CA ILE A 638 5.44 -3.88 -20.66
C ILE A 638 6.66 -4.35 -21.46
N ASN A 639 7.80 -4.38 -20.81
CA ASN A 639 9.10 -4.70 -21.38
C ASN A 639 9.88 -5.67 -20.47
N ARG A 640 10.97 -6.23 -20.99
CA ARG A 640 11.91 -7.14 -20.30
C ARG A 640 11.26 -8.24 -19.46
N ILE A 641 10.35 -8.99 -20.06
CA ILE A 641 9.62 -10.08 -19.39
C ILE A 641 10.34 -11.44 -19.47
N GLY A 642 10.13 -12.30 -18.48
CA GLY A 642 10.57 -13.69 -18.48
C GLY A 642 9.57 -14.71 -19.06
N TRP A 643 8.27 -14.40 -19.08
CA TRP A 643 7.24 -15.36 -19.54
C TRP A 643 6.10 -14.77 -20.39
N VAL A 644 5.30 -13.85 -19.84
CA VAL A 644 4.12 -13.29 -20.53
C VAL A 644 3.92 -11.83 -20.18
N SER A 645 3.58 -10.98 -21.17
CA SER A 645 3.34 -9.54 -20.90
C SER A 645 1.93 -9.34 -20.35
N LEU A 646 0.93 -9.96 -20.97
CA LEU A 646 -0.45 -9.95 -20.51
C LEU A 646 -1.10 -11.32 -20.69
N LEU A 647 -1.63 -11.87 -19.60
CA LEU A 647 -2.52 -13.04 -19.61
C LEU A 647 -3.91 -12.62 -19.13
N VAL A 648 -4.91 -12.71 -20.01
CA VAL A 648 -6.34 -12.48 -19.73
C VAL A 648 -7.01 -13.85 -19.72
N ASP A 649 -7.14 -14.48 -18.56
CA ASP A 649 -7.54 -15.89 -18.44
C ASP A 649 -9.01 -16.06 -18.05
N GLN A 650 -9.67 -17.12 -18.56
CA GLN A 650 -11.06 -17.54 -18.28
C GLN A 650 -12.17 -16.60 -18.78
N SER A 651 -13.34 -17.18 -19.05
CA SER A 651 -14.56 -16.41 -19.36
C SER A 651 -14.95 -15.49 -18.19
N GLY A 652 -15.27 -14.23 -18.51
CA GLY A 652 -15.64 -13.19 -17.54
C GLY A 652 -14.52 -12.20 -17.22
N THR A 653 -13.26 -12.56 -17.45
CA THR A 653 -12.13 -11.62 -17.37
C THR A 653 -12.14 -10.73 -18.63
N LEU A 654 -12.07 -9.41 -18.43
CA LEU A 654 -12.22 -8.42 -19.50
C LEU A 654 -11.04 -7.45 -19.53
N PHE A 655 -10.37 -7.36 -20.68
CA PHE A 655 -9.43 -6.28 -20.98
C PHE A 655 -10.04 -5.35 -22.02
N THR A 656 -10.14 -4.05 -21.69
CA THR A 656 -10.60 -3.01 -22.63
C THR A 656 -9.52 -1.96 -22.85
N ASN A 657 -9.09 -1.81 -24.11
CA ASN A 657 -8.12 -0.80 -24.52
C ASN A 657 -8.77 0.32 -25.33
N ARG A 658 -8.65 1.55 -24.85
CA ARG A 658 -8.97 2.81 -25.55
C ARG A 658 -7.73 3.70 -25.73
N GLY A 659 -6.64 3.40 -25.01
CA GLY A 659 -5.36 4.10 -25.07
C GLY A 659 -4.31 3.33 -25.86
N THR A 660 -3.05 3.44 -25.43
CA THR A 660 -1.91 2.74 -26.02
C THR A 660 -1.47 1.58 -25.14
N PHE A 661 -1.33 0.39 -25.72
CA PHE A 661 -0.77 -0.79 -25.08
C PHE A 661 0.46 -1.28 -25.86
N ARG A 662 1.64 -1.21 -25.24
CA ARG A 662 2.94 -1.60 -25.85
C ARG A 662 3.55 -2.79 -25.16
N MET A 663 4.10 -3.71 -25.94
CA MET A 663 4.82 -4.89 -25.46
C MET A 663 6.14 -5.04 -26.21
N GLY A 664 7.27 -4.98 -25.50
CA GLY A 664 8.59 -5.23 -26.11
C GLY A 664 9.04 -4.12 -27.07
N ASN A 665 8.95 -2.89 -26.58
CA ASN A 665 9.44 -1.71 -27.29
C ASN A 665 10.96 -1.50 -27.08
N LEU A 666 11.55 -2.11 -26.06
CA LEU A 666 12.97 -1.97 -25.71
C LEU A 666 13.82 -3.16 -26.19
N ALA A 667 15.10 -2.92 -26.48
CA ALA A 667 16.02 -3.83 -27.19
C ALA A 667 16.50 -5.07 -26.40
N GLN A 668 15.89 -5.41 -25.26
CA GLN A 668 16.22 -6.59 -24.48
C GLN A 668 15.06 -7.60 -24.56
N ASN A 669 15.41 -8.86 -24.84
CA ASN A 669 14.48 -9.92 -25.20
C ASN A 669 13.31 -10.04 -24.23
N ASN A 670 12.08 -9.86 -24.73
CA ASN A 670 10.90 -10.33 -24.04
C ASN A 670 10.79 -11.84 -24.26
N GLU A 671 11.13 -12.61 -23.23
CA GLU A 671 11.03 -14.06 -23.26
C GLU A 671 9.56 -14.47 -23.16
N GLY A 672 9.03 -15.11 -24.21
CA GLY A 672 7.70 -15.72 -24.21
C GLY A 672 6.61 -14.98 -24.99
N ILE A 673 5.38 -14.98 -24.48
CA ILE A 673 4.17 -14.52 -25.20
C ILE A 673 3.90 -13.04 -24.87
N SER A 674 3.52 -12.24 -25.86
CA SER A 674 3.11 -10.85 -25.57
C SER A 674 1.73 -10.85 -24.93
N LEU A 675 0.72 -11.31 -25.67
CA LEU A 675 -0.67 -11.34 -25.23
C LEU A 675 -1.20 -12.77 -25.31
N ALA A 676 -1.56 -13.34 -24.17
CA ALA A 676 -2.30 -14.60 -24.05
C ALA A 676 -3.75 -14.31 -23.65
N ASN A 677 -4.71 -14.70 -24.50
CA ASN A 677 -6.13 -14.46 -24.26
C ASN A 677 -6.90 -15.78 -24.09
N GLY A 678 -7.41 -15.98 -22.89
CA GLY A 678 -8.40 -16.95 -22.46
C GLY A 678 -9.80 -16.35 -22.24
N GLY A 679 -9.92 -15.03 -22.07
CA GLY A 679 -11.18 -14.32 -21.78
C GLY A 679 -11.67 -13.38 -22.89
N ASP A 680 -12.27 -12.26 -22.49
CA ASP A 680 -12.79 -11.21 -23.37
C ASP A 680 -11.76 -10.08 -23.53
N PHE A 681 -11.39 -9.80 -24.77
CA PHE A 681 -10.45 -8.74 -25.11
C PHE A 681 -11.07 -7.77 -26.12
N LEU A 682 -11.07 -6.48 -25.79
CA LEU A 682 -11.67 -5.43 -26.60
C LEU A 682 -10.66 -4.30 -26.86
N ASN A 683 -10.20 -4.18 -28.11
CA ASN A 683 -9.48 -3.01 -28.58
C ASN A 683 -10.46 -2.05 -29.25
N MET A 684 -10.73 -0.91 -28.63
CA MET A 684 -11.68 0.10 -29.12
C MET A 684 -11.08 0.88 -30.30
N SER A 685 -11.89 1.72 -30.97
CA SER A 685 -11.48 2.45 -32.18
C SER A 685 -10.29 3.40 -31.99
N THR A 686 -10.11 3.94 -30.78
CA THR A 686 -8.94 4.75 -30.41
C THR A 686 -7.78 3.93 -29.87
N GLY A 687 -8.00 2.64 -29.63
CA GLY A 687 -7.03 1.74 -29.02
C GLY A 687 -5.90 1.39 -29.97
N ILE A 688 -4.68 1.51 -29.47
CA ILE A 688 -3.44 1.14 -30.17
C ILE A 688 -2.80 -0.02 -29.41
N ILE A 689 -2.46 -1.09 -30.13
CA ILE A 689 -1.68 -2.22 -29.63
C ILE A 689 -0.43 -2.35 -30.48
N GLU A 690 0.73 -2.35 -29.84
CA GLU A 690 2.03 -2.49 -30.49
C GLU A 690 2.84 -3.59 -29.79
N ALA A 691 3.40 -4.51 -30.57
CA ALA A 691 4.25 -5.58 -30.04
C ALA A 691 5.48 -5.80 -30.92
N GLY A 692 6.66 -5.95 -30.33
CA GLY A 692 7.90 -6.34 -31.02
C GLY A 692 8.96 -6.86 -30.03
N GLN A 693 10.14 -7.25 -30.53
CA GLN A 693 11.23 -7.78 -29.68
C GLN A 693 10.82 -8.98 -28.81
N ILE A 694 9.98 -9.87 -29.34
CA ILE A 694 9.40 -11.01 -28.60
C ILE A 694 9.96 -12.31 -29.14
N THR A 695 10.33 -13.25 -28.25
CA THR A 695 10.95 -14.52 -28.66
C THR A 695 9.95 -15.59 -29.09
N TYR A 696 8.66 -15.45 -28.78
CA TYR A 696 7.62 -16.42 -29.15
C TYR A 696 6.48 -15.78 -29.97
N THR A 697 5.25 -15.78 -29.47
CA THR A 697 4.05 -15.33 -30.21
C THR A 697 3.64 -13.92 -29.78
N GLY A 698 3.27 -13.08 -30.77
CA GLY A 698 2.69 -11.76 -30.53
C GLY A 698 1.35 -11.86 -29.79
N VAL A 699 0.31 -12.30 -30.51
CA VAL A 699 -1.03 -12.52 -29.96
C VAL A 699 -1.38 -14.02 -29.97
N HIS A 700 -1.74 -14.56 -28.82
CA HIS A 700 -1.98 -15.98 -28.61
C HIS A 700 -3.37 -16.21 -27.99
N ILE A 701 -4.31 -16.79 -28.74
CA ILE A 701 -5.67 -17.12 -28.27
C ILE A 701 -5.80 -18.64 -28.25
N THR A 702 -5.94 -19.24 -27.06
CA THR A 702 -5.85 -20.70 -26.93
C THR A 702 -6.83 -21.33 -25.96
N GLN A 703 -7.93 -20.67 -25.59
CA GLN A 703 -8.95 -21.30 -24.76
C GLN A 703 -10.31 -21.29 -25.43
N SER A 704 -11.11 -22.30 -25.10
CA SER A 704 -12.47 -22.41 -25.60
C SER A 704 -13.32 -21.25 -25.10
N GLY A 705 -13.94 -20.53 -26.02
CA GLY A 705 -14.82 -19.40 -25.71
C GLY A 705 -14.10 -18.05 -25.56
N SER A 706 -12.78 -17.98 -25.77
CA SER A 706 -12.06 -16.69 -25.77
C SER A 706 -12.48 -15.83 -26.97
N VAL A 707 -12.72 -14.55 -26.71
CA VAL A 707 -13.15 -13.58 -27.72
C VAL A 707 -12.17 -12.42 -27.77
N PHE A 708 -11.69 -12.11 -28.97
CA PHE A 708 -10.91 -10.90 -29.23
C PHE A 708 -11.63 -10.06 -30.28
N THR A 709 -11.98 -8.82 -29.92
CA THR A 709 -12.60 -7.87 -30.85
C THR A 709 -11.70 -6.65 -31.03
N ASN A 710 -11.32 -6.39 -32.29
CA ASN A 710 -10.54 -5.24 -32.70
C ASN A 710 -11.42 -4.22 -33.45
N HIS A 711 -11.43 -2.98 -32.97
CA HIS A 711 -11.95 -1.80 -33.66
C HIS A 711 -10.86 -0.77 -33.98
N GLY A 712 -9.69 -0.87 -33.33
CA GLY A 712 -8.58 0.08 -33.45
C GLY A 712 -7.39 -0.50 -34.21
N ASN A 713 -6.18 -0.10 -33.82
CA ASN A 713 -4.94 -0.46 -34.51
C ASN A 713 -4.17 -1.55 -33.73
N VAL A 714 -3.77 -2.62 -34.42
CA VAL A 714 -2.90 -3.68 -33.91
C VAL A 714 -1.69 -3.80 -34.82
N THR A 715 -0.49 -3.52 -34.30
CA THR A 715 0.76 -3.54 -35.05
C THR A 715 1.76 -4.48 -34.39
N LEU A 716 2.17 -5.52 -35.12
CA LEU A 716 3.04 -6.59 -34.63
C LEU A 716 4.33 -6.62 -35.47
N GLY A 717 5.47 -6.65 -34.80
CA GLY A 717 6.80 -6.80 -35.39
C GLY A 717 7.44 -5.52 -35.96
N SER A 718 6.82 -4.35 -35.74
CA SER A 718 7.36 -3.07 -36.24
C SER A 718 8.48 -2.50 -35.37
N SER A 719 8.49 -2.75 -34.05
CA SER A 719 9.56 -2.31 -33.12
C SER A 719 10.70 -3.34 -32.97
N GLY A 720 10.57 -4.51 -33.60
CA GLY A 720 11.53 -5.61 -33.51
C GLY A 720 10.95 -6.93 -33.96
N PRO A 721 11.77 -7.98 -34.12
CA PRO A 721 11.31 -9.27 -34.61
C PRO A 721 10.34 -9.96 -33.63
N ILE A 722 9.46 -10.79 -34.18
CA ILE A 722 8.64 -11.76 -33.43
C ILE A 722 9.19 -13.16 -33.72
N GLY A 723 9.52 -13.95 -32.70
CA GLY A 723 10.28 -15.19 -32.85
C GLY A 723 9.51 -16.39 -33.43
N TYR A 724 8.19 -16.46 -33.25
CA TYR A 724 7.35 -17.59 -33.67
C TYR A 724 6.15 -17.17 -34.52
N ASN A 725 4.97 -16.94 -33.93
CA ASN A 725 3.79 -16.50 -34.67
C ASN A 725 3.50 -15.02 -34.44
N GLY A 726 3.11 -14.29 -35.49
CA GLY A 726 2.53 -12.96 -35.29
C GLY A 726 1.25 -13.06 -34.44
N MET A 727 0.29 -13.84 -34.93
CA MET A 727 -0.95 -14.18 -34.25
C MET A 727 -1.23 -15.69 -34.38
N PHE A 728 -1.58 -16.34 -33.28
CA PHE A 728 -2.11 -17.70 -33.24
C PHE A 728 -3.50 -17.70 -32.59
N ILE A 729 -4.46 -18.35 -33.25
CA ILE A 729 -5.84 -18.47 -32.78
C ILE A 729 -6.23 -19.94 -32.86
N GLY A 730 -6.50 -20.53 -31.69
CA GLY A 730 -6.78 -21.95 -31.54
C GLY A 730 -7.97 -22.27 -30.65
N GLN A 731 -8.27 -23.57 -30.53
CA GLN A 731 -9.18 -24.14 -29.52
C GLN A 731 -10.58 -23.50 -29.45
N SER A 732 -11.25 -23.32 -30.57
CA SER A 732 -12.58 -22.69 -30.67
C SER A 732 -12.60 -21.21 -30.24
N GLY A 733 -11.46 -20.51 -30.32
CA GLY A 733 -11.38 -19.07 -30.11
C GLY A 733 -12.01 -18.27 -31.27
N PHE A 734 -12.47 -17.06 -30.95
CA PHE A 734 -13.10 -16.14 -31.89
C PHE A 734 -12.33 -14.82 -31.99
N PHE A 735 -11.94 -14.46 -33.21
CA PHE A 735 -11.35 -13.15 -33.49
C PHE A 735 -12.24 -12.35 -34.45
N THR A 736 -12.55 -11.11 -34.10
CA THR A 736 -13.30 -10.18 -34.94
C THR A 736 -12.48 -8.92 -35.19
N ASN A 737 -12.13 -8.66 -36.45
CA ASN A 737 -11.61 -7.37 -36.91
C ASN A 737 -12.76 -6.57 -37.53
N SER A 738 -13.18 -5.50 -36.86
CA SER A 738 -14.28 -4.64 -37.30
C SER A 738 -13.90 -3.80 -38.52
N SER A 739 -14.87 -3.12 -39.14
CA SER A 739 -14.64 -2.30 -40.34
C SER A 739 -13.65 -1.14 -40.17
N THR A 740 -13.48 -0.63 -38.93
CA THR A 740 -12.46 0.37 -38.59
C THR A 740 -11.15 -0.24 -38.12
N GLY A 741 -11.14 -1.55 -37.87
CA GLY A 741 -9.99 -2.25 -37.31
C GLY A 741 -8.88 -2.43 -38.34
N VAL A 742 -7.66 -2.17 -37.90
CA VAL A 742 -6.44 -2.34 -38.70
C VAL A 742 -5.51 -3.32 -37.98
N ILE A 743 -5.02 -4.31 -38.72
CA ILE A 743 -4.04 -5.28 -38.25
C ILE A 743 -2.83 -5.22 -39.18
N GLN A 744 -1.65 -4.98 -38.64
CA GLN A 744 -0.38 -5.01 -39.33
C GLN A 744 0.54 -6.06 -38.70
N ILE A 745 1.08 -6.98 -39.50
CA ILE A 745 2.00 -8.02 -39.04
C ILE A 745 3.26 -8.02 -39.91
N ASN A 746 4.40 -7.78 -39.28
CA ASN A 746 5.70 -7.63 -39.91
C ASN A 746 6.76 -8.46 -39.17
N ASN A 747 7.93 -8.64 -39.80
CA ASN A 747 9.16 -9.10 -39.15
C ASN A 747 9.01 -10.35 -38.27
N VAL A 748 8.32 -11.37 -38.78
CA VAL A 748 8.21 -12.67 -38.12
C VAL A 748 9.44 -13.51 -38.50
N THR A 749 10.18 -13.91 -37.47
CA THR A 749 11.51 -14.55 -37.57
C THR A 749 11.42 -15.89 -38.29
N PRO A 750 12.36 -16.20 -39.20
CA PRO A 750 12.39 -17.47 -39.93
C PRO A 750 12.58 -18.67 -39.01
N ASN A 751 11.54 -19.47 -38.86
CA ASN A 751 11.65 -20.89 -38.52
C ASN A 751 10.54 -21.66 -39.28
N TRP A 752 10.64 -22.99 -39.36
CA TRP A 752 9.73 -23.80 -40.18
C TRP A 752 8.26 -23.75 -39.72
N TRP A 753 8.03 -23.41 -38.45
CA TRP A 753 6.72 -23.42 -37.82
C TRP A 753 6.11 -22.03 -37.61
N SER A 754 6.89 -20.95 -37.77
CA SER A 754 6.41 -19.57 -37.70
C SER A 754 5.29 -19.32 -38.71
N ARG A 755 4.35 -18.43 -38.40
CA ARG A 755 3.29 -17.95 -39.30
C ARG A 755 2.94 -16.50 -38.93
N ALA A 756 2.56 -15.66 -39.88
CA ALA A 756 2.07 -14.32 -39.51
C ALA A 756 0.70 -14.41 -38.82
N LEU A 757 -0.26 -15.12 -39.43
CA LEU A 757 -1.57 -15.41 -38.85
C LEU A 757 -1.85 -16.92 -38.98
N PHE A 758 -1.93 -17.61 -37.85
CA PHE A 758 -2.20 -19.05 -37.77
C PHE A 758 -3.55 -19.31 -37.09
N LEU A 759 -4.45 -20.03 -37.78
CA LEU A 759 -5.67 -20.59 -37.23
C LEU A 759 -5.69 -22.11 -37.17
N SER A 760 -6.14 -22.66 -36.04
CA SER A 760 -6.34 -24.10 -35.83
C SER A 760 -7.62 -24.35 -35.02
N SER A 761 -8.65 -24.96 -35.64
CA SER A 761 -9.97 -25.13 -34.98
C SER A 761 -10.54 -23.83 -34.39
N ALA A 762 -10.43 -22.71 -35.11
CA ALA A 762 -10.83 -21.38 -34.63
C ALA A 762 -11.57 -20.58 -35.72
N SER A 763 -12.23 -19.48 -35.32
CA SER A 763 -12.97 -18.60 -36.25
C SER A 763 -12.38 -17.19 -36.31
N PHE A 764 -12.15 -16.69 -37.52
CA PHE A 764 -11.77 -15.30 -37.80
C PHE A 764 -12.81 -14.61 -38.67
N SER A 765 -13.27 -13.44 -38.25
CA SER A 765 -14.10 -12.54 -39.05
C SER A 765 -13.35 -11.24 -39.31
N ASN A 766 -13.14 -10.92 -40.59
CA ASN A 766 -12.54 -9.66 -41.01
C ASN A 766 -13.58 -8.78 -41.72
N ALA A 767 -13.74 -7.55 -41.27
CA ALA A 767 -14.45 -6.49 -41.98
C ALA A 767 -13.57 -5.24 -42.22
N GLY A 768 -12.40 -5.18 -41.59
CA GLY A 768 -11.43 -4.08 -41.70
C GLY A 768 -10.22 -4.42 -42.54
N THR A 769 -9.08 -3.80 -42.23
CA THR A 769 -7.82 -3.98 -42.97
C THR A 769 -6.87 -4.94 -42.27
N ILE A 770 -6.32 -5.90 -43.02
CA ILE A 770 -5.20 -6.75 -42.62
C ILE A 770 -4.06 -6.51 -43.60
N GLN A 771 -2.89 -6.13 -43.10
CA GLN A 771 -1.68 -5.92 -43.88
C GLN A 771 -0.55 -6.80 -43.31
N ILE A 772 0.01 -7.67 -44.15
CA ILE A 772 1.08 -8.58 -43.76
C ILE A 772 2.25 -8.38 -44.72
N GLY A 773 3.44 -8.16 -44.14
CA GLY A 773 4.70 -8.20 -44.89
C GLY A 773 5.17 -6.89 -45.53
N ASN A 774 5.13 -5.78 -44.77
CA ASN A 774 5.93 -4.59 -45.09
C ASN A 774 7.42 -4.78 -44.75
N LEU A 775 7.72 -5.72 -43.84
CA LEU A 775 9.04 -6.28 -43.60
C LEU A 775 8.93 -7.80 -43.72
N THR A 776 10.04 -8.49 -44.02
CA THR A 776 10.04 -9.91 -44.36
C THR A 776 9.27 -10.75 -43.35
N VAL A 777 8.25 -11.47 -43.83
CA VAL A 777 7.53 -12.48 -43.06
C VAL A 777 8.03 -13.83 -43.52
N SER A 778 8.70 -14.55 -42.63
CA SER A 778 9.59 -15.61 -43.06
C SER A 778 8.94 -16.97 -43.27
N THR A 779 7.61 -17.01 -43.49
CA THR A 779 6.76 -18.20 -43.74
C THR A 779 5.44 -17.79 -44.42
N SER A 780 4.43 -18.66 -44.44
CA SER A 780 3.10 -18.34 -44.97
C SER A 780 2.42 -17.21 -44.19
N ALA A 781 1.75 -16.28 -44.89
CA ALA A 781 1.13 -15.13 -44.24
C ALA A 781 -0.13 -15.53 -43.47
N ILE A 782 -1.13 -16.10 -44.15
CA ILE A 782 -2.31 -16.69 -43.50
C ILE A 782 -2.20 -18.21 -43.64
N TYR A 783 -2.17 -18.91 -42.51
CA TYR A 783 -2.13 -20.36 -42.46
C TYR A 783 -3.29 -20.89 -41.63
N MET A 784 -4.02 -21.86 -42.17
CA MET A 784 -5.17 -22.46 -41.53
C MET A 784 -5.14 -23.98 -41.60
N GLU A 785 -5.50 -24.63 -40.51
CA GLU A 785 -5.60 -26.09 -40.43
C GLU A 785 -6.89 -26.55 -39.74
N THR A 786 -7.04 -27.88 -39.60
CA THR A 786 -8.24 -28.62 -39.21
C THR A 786 -9.26 -27.82 -38.42
N GLY A 787 -10.43 -27.62 -39.03
CA GLY A 787 -11.59 -26.98 -38.40
C GLY A 787 -11.53 -25.45 -38.32
N ALA A 788 -10.50 -24.80 -38.89
CA ALA A 788 -10.43 -23.34 -38.92
C ALA A 788 -11.38 -22.73 -39.96
N ILE A 789 -12.00 -21.60 -39.60
CA ILE A 789 -12.93 -20.84 -40.44
C ILE A 789 -12.44 -19.40 -40.53
N PHE A 790 -12.34 -18.88 -41.75
CA PHE A 790 -12.00 -17.48 -42.00
C PHE A 790 -13.05 -16.85 -42.92
N THR A 791 -13.61 -15.72 -42.49
CA THR A 791 -14.57 -14.93 -43.28
C THR A 791 -14.02 -13.54 -43.53
N ASN A 792 -13.76 -13.19 -44.78
CA ASN A 792 -13.49 -11.82 -45.20
C ASN A 792 -14.79 -11.19 -45.73
N SER A 793 -15.33 -10.21 -45.01
CA SER A 793 -16.58 -9.52 -45.32
C SER A 793 -16.42 -8.57 -46.50
N THR A 794 -17.53 -7.99 -47.00
CA THR A 794 -17.54 -7.10 -48.17
C THR A 794 -16.66 -5.85 -48.04
N THR A 795 -16.49 -5.33 -46.83
CA THR A 795 -15.59 -4.19 -46.54
C THR A 795 -14.18 -4.63 -46.15
N GLY A 796 -13.96 -5.94 -45.98
CA GLY A 796 -12.68 -6.48 -45.56
C GLY A 796 -11.64 -6.35 -46.66
N ASN A 797 -10.46 -5.85 -46.29
CA ASN A 797 -9.33 -5.66 -47.18
C ASN A 797 -8.11 -6.41 -46.63
N ILE A 798 -7.54 -7.33 -47.41
CA ILE A 798 -6.36 -8.11 -47.04
C ILE A 798 -5.25 -7.80 -48.04
N VAL A 799 -4.10 -7.35 -47.54
CA VAL A 799 -2.89 -7.08 -48.34
C VAL A 799 -1.75 -7.95 -47.80
N ILE A 800 -1.15 -8.75 -48.67
CA ILE A 800 -0.06 -9.68 -48.33
C ILE A 800 1.11 -9.44 -49.27
N ASP A 801 2.27 -9.17 -48.69
CA ASP A 801 3.53 -8.92 -49.39
C ASP A 801 4.68 -9.67 -48.67
N GLN A 802 5.84 -9.78 -49.34
CA GLN A 802 7.13 -10.19 -48.76
C GLN A 802 7.14 -11.46 -47.87
N THR A 803 6.43 -12.52 -48.27
CA THR A 803 6.45 -13.82 -47.56
C THR A 803 7.46 -14.80 -48.16
N THR A 804 8.09 -15.67 -47.35
CA THR A 804 9.01 -16.72 -47.87
C THR A 804 8.33 -18.01 -48.32
N SER A 805 7.02 -18.15 -48.06
CA SER A 805 6.21 -19.31 -48.46
C SER A 805 4.97 -18.84 -49.23
N ALA A 806 3.80 -19.42 -48.96
CA ALA A 806 2.54 -19.03 -49.59
C ALA A 806 1.98 -17.72 -49.03
N GLY A 807 1.17 -17.00 -49.79
CA GLY A 807 0.37 -15.90 -49.24
C GLY A 807 -0.70 -16.44 -48.28
N ILE A 808 -1.54 -17.33 -48.80
CA ILE A 808 -2.58 -18.03 -48.04
C ILE A 808 -2.39 -19.54 -48.19
N GLU A 809 -2.38 -20.28 -47.09
CA GLU A 809 -2.21 -21.74 -47.05
C GLU A 809 -3.32 -22.38 -46.20
N LEU A 810 -4.14 -23.24 -46.81
CA LEU A 810 -5.19 -23.99 -46.12
C LEU A 810 -4.92 -25.50 -46.20
N LEU A 811 -5.07 -26.18 -45.08
CA LEU A 811 -4.79 -27.61 -44.95
C LEU A 811 -5.92 -28.33 -44.21
N HIS A 812 -6.07 -29.62 -44.50
CA HIS A 812 -6.99 -30.56 -43.84
C HIS A 812 -8.49 -30.31 -44.09
N THR A 813 -9.28 -31.36 -43.84
CA THR A 813 -10.73 -31.33 -43.97
C THR A 813 -11.37 -30.42 -42.92
N GLY A 814 -12.42 -29.71 -43.31
CA GLY A 814 -13.15 -28.79 -42.44
C GLY A 814 -12.53 -27.38 -42.31
N THR A 815 -11.38 -27.14 -42.95
CA THR A 815 -10.77 -25.81 -43.06
C THR A 815 -11.42 -25.02 -44.18
N ASN A 816 -12.06 -23.89 -43.86
CA ASN A 816 -12.89 -23.12 -44.78
C ASN A 816 -12.51 -21.63 -44.81
N PHE A 817 -12.24 -21.11 -46.00
CA PHE A 817 -12.05 -19.67 -46.22
C PHE A 817 -13.16 -19.14 -47.13
N THR A 818 -13.85 -18.08 -46.68
CA THR A 818 -14.88 -17.39 -47.46
C THR A 818 -14.48 -15.93 -47.67
N ASN A 819 -14.36 -15.51 -48.93
CA ASN A 819 -14.06 -14.13 -49.31
C ASN A 819 -15.27 -13.44 -49.95
N SER A 820 -15.67 -12.31 -49.41
CA SER A 820 -16.64 -11.37 -50.00
C SER A 820 -16.04 -9.98 -50.22
N GLY A 821 -14.81 -9.72 -49.75
CA GLY A 821 -14.10 -8.45 -49.85
C GLY A 821 -12.90 -8.52 -50.80
N VAL A 822 -11.88 -7.71 -50.52
CA VAL A 822 -10.66 -7.60 -51.35
C VAL A 822 -9.50 -8.38 -50.72
N ILE A 823 -8.82 -9.18 -51.54
CA ILE A 823 -7.55 -9.82 -51.21
C ILE A 823 -6.54 -9.40 -52.29
N THR A 824 -5.43 -8.81 -51.90
CA THR A 824 -4.32 -8.43 -52.78
C THR A 824 -3.04 -9.10 -52.29
N ILE A 825 -2.40 -9.88 -53.17
CA ILE A 825 -1.19 -10.66 -52.87
C ILE A 825 -0.08 -10.24 -53.84
N GLY A 826 1.06 -9.86 -53.27
CA GLY A 826 2.25 -9.44 -54.02
C GLY A 826 2.03 -8.13 -54.77
N SER A 827 1.43 -7.13 -54.15
CA SER A 827 1.24 -5.78 -54.72
C SER A 827 2.54 -4.98 -54.79
N VAL A 828 3.40 -5.12 -53.79
CA VAL A 828 4.64 -4.34 -53.63
C VAL A 828 5.86 -5.26 -53.66
N PHE A 829 5.81 -6.37 -52.92
CA PHE A 829 6.95 -7.29 -52.77
C PHE A 829 6.60 -8.73 -53.16
N THR A 830 7.58 -9.47 -53.67
CA THR A 830 7.40 -10.85 -54.14
C THR A 830 7.08 -11.84 -53.02
N ILE A 831 6.11 -12.71 -53.28
CA ILE A 831 5.79 -13.92 -52.50
C ILE A 831 6.66 -15.09 -52.96
N GLN A 832 7.36 -15.79 -52.06
CA GLN A 832 8.43 -16.71 -52.50
C GLN A 832 7.97 -18.11 -52.95
N LYS A 833 6.74 -18.58 -52.67
CA LYS A 833 6.23 -19.91 -53.08
C LYS A 833 4.94 -19.87 -53.91
N HIS A 834 3.76 -19.71 -53.29
CA HIS A 834 2.46 -19.70 -53.96
C HIS A 834 1.64 -18.47 -53.54
N GLY A 835 0.72 -17.99 -54.37
CA GLY A 835 -0.25 -16.99 -53.91
C GLY A 835 -1.21 -17.59 -52.89
N ILE A 836 -2.00 -18.56 -53.34
CA ILE A 836 -2.98 -19.32 -52.53
C ILE A 836 -2.71 -20.82 -52.73
N GLU A 837 -2.52 -21.55 -51.63
CA GLU A 837 -2.28 -23.00 -51.60
C GLU A 837 -3.37 -23.69 -50.77
N LEU A 838 -4.04 -24.67 -51.36
CA LEU A 838 -5.11 -25.44 -50.72
C LEU A 838 -4.80 -26.92 -50.77
N SER A 839 -4.93 -27.64 -49.66
CA SER A 839 -4.77 -29.10 -49.70
C SER A 839 -5.57 -29.91 -48.68
N GLN A 840 -5.61 -31.23 -48.90
CA GLN A 840 -6.11 -32.24 -47.95
C GLN A 840 -7.57 -32.02 -47.49
N GLY A 841 -8.45 -31.61 -48.40
CA GLY A 841 -9.87 -31.45 -48.15
C GLY A 841 -10.30 -30.07 -47.66
N SER A 842 -9.39 -29.08 -47.67
CA SER A 842 -9.71 -27.67 -47.42
C SER A 842 -10.61 -27.07 -48.52
N SER A 843 -11.38 -26.04 -48.18
CA SER A 843 -12.25 -25.34 -49.12
C SER A 843 -12.05 -23.82 -49.13
N PHE A 844 -12.11 -23.22 -50.31
CA PHE A 844 -12.10 -21.77 -50.51
C PHE A 844 -13.30 -21.34 -51.36
N ILE A 845 -14.03 -20.33 -50.89
CA ILE A 845 -15.16 -19.71 -51.58
C ILE A 845 -14.87 -18.23 -51.80
N ASN A 846 -14.85 -17.79 -53.05
CA ASN A 846 -14.88 -16.37 -53.41
C ASN A 846 -16.30 -15.99 -53.85
N ASN A 847 -17.04 -15.27 -53.01
CA ASN A 847 -18.41 -14.85 -53.29
C ASN A 847 -18.47 -13.79 -54.41
N ALA A 848 -19.69 -13.49 -54.90
CA ALA A 848 -19.90 -12.60 -56.04
C ALA A 848 -19.30 -11.18 -55.88
N SER A 849 -19.26 -10.65 -54.66
CA SER A 849 -18.62 -9.36 -54.36
C SER A 849 -17.11 -9.46 -54.11
N GLY A 850 -16.57 -10.66 -53.95
CA GLY A 850 -15.18 -10.90 -53.63
C GLY A 850 -14.25 -10.61 -54.81
N ASN A 851 -13.12 -9.98 -54.51
CA ASN A 851 -12.08 -9.64 -55.47
C ASN A 851 -10.73 -10.18 -54.98
N ILE A 852 -10.11 -11.06 -55.75
CA ILE A 852 -8.80 -11.64 -55.46
C ILE A 852 -7.83 -11.17 -56.52
N GLN A 853 -6.74 -10.53 -56.10
CA GLN A 853 -5.65 -10.08 -56.94
C GLN A 853 -4.36 -10.79 -56.52
N VAL A 854 -3.74 -11.53 -57.43
CA VAL A 854 -2.43 -12.18 -57.19
C VAL A 854 -1.45 -11.69 -58.25
N ASN A 855 -0.50 -10.87 -57.84
CA ASN A 855 0.36 -10.15 -58.77
C ASN A 855 1.78 -10.71 -58.79
N ASN A 856 2.55 -10.59 -57.70
CA ASN A 856 3.98 -10.91 -57.71
C ASN A 856 4.31 -12.15 -56.85
N VAL A 857 4.40 -13.33 -57.49
CA VAL A 857 4.85 -14.59 -56.88
C VAL A 857 6.12 -15.06 -57.60
N ASN A 858 7.07 -15.62 -56.85
CA ASN A 858 8.42 -15.99 -57.27
C ASN A 858 8.46 -16.82 -58.56
N PHE A 859 9.55 -16.67 -59.28
CA PHE A 859 9.75 -17.07 -60.66
C PHE A 859 10.39 -18.47 -60.81
N ASN A 860 10.11 -19.41 -59.89
CA ASN A 860 10.52 -20.80 -60.11
C ASN A 860 9.39 -21.60 -60.77
N TRP A 861 9.73 -22.68 -61.47
CA TRP A 861 8.76 -23.52 -62.20
C TRP A 861 7.71 -24.17 -61.27
N TRP A 862 7.91 -24.10 -59.95
CA TRP A 862 7.00 -24.63 -58.94
C TRP A 862 5.99 -23.58 -58.44
N SER A 863 6.22 -22.29 -58.68
CA SER A 863 5.38 -21.23 -58.12
C SER A 863 4.08 -21.04 -58.90
N ARG A 864 2.99 -20.87 -58.15
CA ARG A 864 1.60 -20.87 -58.66
C ARG A 864 0.82 -19.71 -58.04
N ALA A 865 -0.03 -19.03 -58.80
CA ALA A 865 -0.93 -18.03 -58.23
C ALA A 865 -1.93 -18.71 -57.28
N ILE A 866 -2.56 -19.78 -57.77
CA ILE A 866 -3.50 -20.61 -57.00
C ILE A 866 -3.16 -22.07 -57.28
N VAL A 867 -2.98 -22.87 -56.23
CA VAL A 867 -2.74 -24.31 -56.33
C VAL A 867 -3.68 -25.08 -55.42
N LEU A 868 -4.24 -26.18 -55.95
CA LEU A 868 -5.09 -27.09 -55.22
C LEU A 868 -4.53 -28.52 -55.24
N VAL A 869 -4.51 -29.18 -54.08
CA VAL A 869 -4.10 -30.58 -53.89
C VAL A 869 -5.13 -31.33 -53.04
N SER A 870 -6.05 -32.06 -53.70
CA SER A 870 -7.20 -32.71 -53.01
C SER A 870 -8.07 -31.71 -52.22
N ALA A 871 -8.35 -30.53 -52.79
CA ALA A 871 -9.13 -29.44 -52.17
C ALA A 871 -10.28 -28.98 -53.07
N SER A 872 -11.08 -28.01 -52.63
CA SER A 872 -12.13 -27.38 -53.46
C SER A 872 -12.01 -25.86 -53.51
N PHE A 873 -12.16 -25.28 -54.70
CA PHE A 873 -12.28 -23.83 -54.90
C PHE A 873 -13.59 -23.52 -55.62
N THR A 874 -14.39 -22.58 -55.10
CA THR A 874 -15.56 -22.03 -55.79
C THR A 874 -15.40 -20.53 -55.97
N ASN A 875 -15.39 -20.07 -57.23
CA ASN A 875 -15.37 -18.67 -57.58
C ASN A 875 -16.72 -18.20 -58.10
N GLN A 876 -17.28 -17.16 -57.49
CA GLN A 876 -18.44 -16.41 -57.97
C GLN A 876 -18.11 -14.94 -58.23
N GLY A 877 -16.95 -14.46 -57.75
CA GLY A 877 -16.49 -13.07 -57.89
C GLY A 877 -15.34 -12.91 -58.88
N MET A 878 -14.52 -11.88 -58.68
CA MET A 878 -13.36 -11.57 -59.51
C MET A 878 -12.09 -12.24 -59.00
N ILE A 879 -11.35 -12.89 -59.89
CA ILE A 879 -9.97 -13.34 -59.72
C ILE A 879 -9.14 -12.68 -60.82
N SER A 880 -8.09 -11.97 -60.43
CA SER A 880 -7.17 -11.26 -61.32
C SER A 880 -5.74 -11.68 -60.99
N ILE A 881 -5.07 -12.31 -61.94
CA ILE A 881 -3.71 -12.82 -61.78
C ILE A 881 -2.77 -12.07 -62.73
N GLY A 882 -1.65 -11.58 -62.18
CA GLY A 882 -0.56 -10.96 -62.93
C GLY A 882 -0.98 -9.69 -63.66
N ASN A 883 -1.76 -8.80 -63.02
CA ASN A 883 -2.24 -7.56 -63.66
C ASN A 883 -1.27 -6.36 -63.50
N LEU A 884 -0.10 -6.55 -62.90
CA LEU A 884 0.96 -5.53 -62.85
C LEU A 884 2.06 -5.85 -63.88
N THR A 885 2.61 -4.81 -64.51
CA THR A 885 3.57 -4.89 -65.62
C THR A 885 4.92 -5.54 -65.29
N LEU A 886 5.26 -5.72 -64.00
CA LEU A 886 6.51 -6.33 -63.53
C LEU A 886 6.30 -7.72 -62.89
N CYS A 887 5.11 -8.31 -63.05
CA CYS A 887 4.82 -9.64 -62.51
C CYS A 887 5.46 -10.74 -63.36
N SER A 888 6.15 -11.70 -62.73
CA SER A 888 6.68 -12.89 -63.40
C SER A 888 6.31 -14.15 -62.62
N MET A 889 5.22 -14.81 -63.02
CA MET A 889 4.71 -16.00 -62.34
C MET A 889 4.88 -17.24 -63.23
N GLY A 890 5.15 -18.40 -62.62
CA GLY A 890 5.22 -19.69 -63.32
C GLY A 890 3.87 -20.10 -63.89
N ILE A 891 2.94 -20.48 -63.01
CA ILE A 891 1.59 -20.96 -63.38
C ILE A 891 0.53 -20.03 -62.77
N GLY A 892 -0.54 -19.74 -63.51
CA GLY A 892 -1.70 -19.04 -62.98
C GLY A 892 -2.47 -19.90 -61.98
N ILE A 893 -3.33 -20.79 -62.48
CA ILE A 893 -4.13 -21.69 -61.65
C ILE A 893 -3.73 -23.14 -61.92
N GLU A 894 -3.40 -23.89 -60.88
CA GLU A 894 -3.20 -25.33 -60.92
C GLU A 894 -4.31 -26.05 -60.16
N GLY A 895 -5.14 -26.80 -60.88
CA GLY A 895 -6.20 -27.63 -60.33
C GLY A 895 -5.84 -29.11 -60.39
N THR A 896 -5.37 -29.70 -59.28
CA THR A 896 -5.27 -31.19 -59.16
C THR A 896 -6.52 -31.79 -58.51
N SER A 897 -7.56 -30.97 -58.30
CA SER A 897 -8.84 -31.33 -57.68
C SER A 897 -9.97 -30.46 -58.25
N SER A 898 -11.10 -30.33 -57.55
CA SER A 898 -12.29 -29.61 -58.05
C SER A 898 -12.14 -28.09 -57.96
N PHE A 899 -12.19 -27.42 -59.10
CA PHE A 899 -12.31 -25.97 -59.22
C PHE A 899 -13.59 -25.62 -59.97
N VAL A 900 -14.41 -24.74 -59.39
CA VAL A 900 -15.65 -24.26 -60.02
C VAL A 900 -15.59 -22.75 -60.19
N ASN A 901 -15.63 -22.27 -61.44
CA ASN A 901 -15.94 -20.89 -61.77
C ASN A 901 -17.44 -20.78 -62.05
N GLY A 902 -18.22 -20.28 -61.10
CA GLY A 902 -19.67 -20.14 -61.21
C GLY A 902 -20.11 -19.07 -62.20
N THR A 903 -21.42 -18.89 -62.36
CA THR A 903 -22.03 -18.07 -63.42
C THR A 903 -21.68 -16.58 -63.35
N SER A 904 -21.48 -16.04 -62.15
CA SER A 904 -21.00 -14.66 -61.97
C SER A 904 -19.48 -14.55 -61.86
N GLY A 905 -18.77 -15.69 -61.81
CA GLY A 905 -17.33 -15.74 -61.62
C GLY A 905 -16.56 -15.20 -62.83
N VAL A 906 -15.58 -14.35 -62.57
CA VAL A 906 -14.68 -13.77 -63.57
C VAL A 906 -13.25 -14.12 -63.20
N ILE A 907 -12.51 -14.72 -64.13
CA ILE A 907 -11.08 -15.02 -63.99
C ILE A 907 -10.32 -14.29 -65.09
N GLN A 908 -9.35 -13.46 -64.70
CA GLN A 908 -8.44 -12.76 -65.60
C GLN A 908 -7.01 -13.18 -65.29
N ILE A 909 -6.25 -13.59 -66.30
CA ILE A 909 -4.87 -14.05 -66.13
C ILE A 909 -3.98 -13.37 -67.17
N ASN A 910 -2.96 -12.64 -66.71
CA ASN A 910 -1.97 -11.97 -67.52
C ASN A 910 -0.56 -12.21 -66.95
N HIS A 911 0.48 -11.86 -67.71
CA HIS A 911 1.89 -11.89 -67.26
C HIS A 911 2.34 -13.24 -66.62
N ILE A 912 1.98 -14.35 -67.27
CA ILE A 912 2.36 -15.73 -66.87
C ILE A 912 3.42 -16.30 -67.81
N THR A 913 4.39 -17.03 -67.28
CA THR A 913 5.54 -17.55 -68.04
C THR A 913 5.45 -19.03 -68.42
N TYR A 914 4.54 -19.80 -67.82
CA TYR A 914 4.24 -21.19 -68.19
C TYR A 914 2.77 -21.36 -68.61
N ASN A 915 1.92 -21.99 -67.81
CA ASN A 915 0.51 -22.23 -68.15
C ASN A 915 -0.44 -21.28 -67.41
N GLY A 916 -1.43 -20.74 -68.11
CA GLY A 916 -2.48 -19.91 -67.50
C GLY A 916 -3.31 -20.72 -66.51
N ILE A 917 -3.94 -21.79 -66.98
CA ILE A 917 -4.64 -22.79 -66.17
C ILE A 917 -4.08 -24.17 -66.53
N ILE A 918 -3.75 -24.97 -65.52
CA ILE A 918 -3.27 -26.34 -65.69
C ILE A 918 -4.07 -27.31 -64.81
N ILE A 919 -4.52 -28.41 -65.39
CA ILE A 919 -5.35 -29.42 -64.72
C ILE A 919 -4.82 -30.81 -65.06
N PHE A 920 -4.59 -31.62 -64.03
CA PHE A 920 -4.06 -32.98 -64.21
C PHE A 920 -4.43 -33.93 -63.09
N ASN A 921 -4.33 -35.22 -63.41
CA ASN A 921 -4.83 -36.40 -62.69
C ASN A 921 -6.32 -36.72 -62.96
N PRO A 922 -6.72 -38.00 -62.97
CA PRO A 922 -8.11 -38.43 -63.23
C PRO A 922 -9.17 -37.92 -62.25
N THR A 923 -8.77 -37.47 -61.06
CA THR A 923 -9.66 -36.94 -60.01
C THR A 923 -9.80 -35.42 -60.05
N SER A 924 -9.07 -34.74 -60.94
CA SER A 924 -9.12 -33.29 -61.08
C SER A 924 -10.24 -32.86 -62.02
N SER A 925 -10.92 -31.76 -61.68
CA SER A 925 -11.95 -31.20 -62.55
C SER A 925 -11.98 -29.68 -62.45
N PHE A 926 -12.10 -29.03 -63.60
CA PHE A 926 -12.33 -27.60 -63.68
C PHE A 926 -13.66 -27.36 -64.39
N SER A 927 -14.64 -26.77 -63.70
CA SER A 927 -15.95 -26.44 -64.27
C SER A 927 -16.10 -24.93 -64.41
N ASN A 928 -16.19 -24.45 -65.65
CA ASN A 928 -16.43 -23.05 -65.96
C ASN A 928 -17.89 -22.80 -66.38
N HIS A 929 -18.58 -21.93 -65.66
CA HIS A 929 -19.90 -21.41 -65.98
C HIS A 929 -19.92 -19.88 -66.10
N GLY A 930 -18.81 -19.21 -65.77
CA GLY A 930 -18.64 -17.76 -65.86
C GLY A 930 -17.64 -17.37 -66.96
N SER A 931 -16.88 -16.29 -66.75
CA SER A 931 -15.92 -15.78 -67.74
C SER A 931 -14.48 -16.07 -67.34
N ILE A 932 -13.68 -16.57 -68.29
CA ILE A 932 -12.23 -16.72 -68.18
C ILE A 932 -11.60 -15.93 -69.32
N THR A 933 -10.71 -15.00 -69.00
CA THR A 933 -9.94 -14.22 -69.98
C THR A 933 -8.46 -14.34 -69.70
N ILE A 934 -7.67 -14.74 -70.71
CA ILE A 934 -6.25 -14.99 -70.58
C ILE A 934 -5.47 -14.19 -71.64
N GLY A 935 -4.46 -13.46 -71.21
CA GLY A 935 -3.52 -12.74 -72.07
C GLY A 935 -4.10 -11.50 -72.75
N SER A 936 -4.93 -10.72 -72.05
CA SER A 936 -5.51 -9.47 -72.56
C SER A 936 -4.49 -8.32 -72.62
N THR A 937 -3.58 -8.25 -71.65
CA THR A 937 -2.59 -7.16 -71.56
C THR A 937 -1.18 -7.58 -71.96
N ASP A 938 -0.83 -8.87 -71.86
CA ASP A 938 0.49 -9.43 -72.23
C ASP A 938 0.38 -10.92 -72.62
N THR A 939 1.43 -11.49 -73.21
CA THR A 939 1.51 -12.90 -73.63
C THR A 939 1.56 -13.86 -72.43
N ILE A 940 1.01 -15.06 -72.63
CA ILE A 940 1.24 -16.22 -71.76
C ILE A 940 2.36 -17.12 -72.30
N GLY A 941 2.95 -17.96 -71.44
CA GLY A 941 4.00 -18.92 -71.81
C GLY A 941 3.56 -20.05 -72.76
N GLU A 942 3.43 -21.27 -72.23
CA GLU A 942 3.18 -22.50 -72.97
C GLU A 942 1.74 -22.66 -73.44
N ALA A 943 0.76 -22.66 -72.53
CA ALA A 943 -0.63 -22.77 -72.91
C ALA A 943 -1.56 -21.91 -72.05
N GLY A 944 -2.66 -21.45 -72.66
CA GLY A 944 -3.71 -20.73 -71.94
C GLY A 944 -4.39 -21.65 -70.95
N ILE A 945 -4.86 -22.78 -71.46
CA ILE A 945 -5.42 -23.87 -70.67
C ILE A 945 -4.71 -25.16 -71.08
N HIS A 946 -4.22 -25.93 -70.11
CA HIS A 946 -3.57 -27.21 -70.33
C HIS A 946 -4.22 -28.30 -69.47
N ALA A 947 -4.88 -29.27 -70.10
CA ALA A 947 -5.37 -30.48 -69.47
C ALA A 947 -4.46 -31.66 -69.85
N TYR A 948 -3.93 -32.41 -68.87
CA TYR A 948 -3.10 -33.59 -69.14
C TYR A 948 -3.31 -34.69 -68.09
N ASP A 949 -2.82 -35.92 -68.37
CA ASP A 949 -2.84 -37.07 -67.44
C ASP A 949 -4.20 -37.33 -66.76
N GLY A 950 -5.27 -37.48 -67.56
CA GLY A 950 -6.62 -37.75 -67.07
C GLY A 950 -7.42 -36.54 -66.57
N GLY A 951 -6.87 -35.32 -66.58
CA GLY A 951 -7.58 -34.12 -66.14
C GLY A 951 -8.85 -33.81 -66.95
N LEU A 952 -9.88 -33.32 -66.27
CA LEU A 952 -11.19 -32.96 -66.86
C LEU A 952 -11.42 -31.45 -66.84
N PHE A 953 -11.59 -30.84 -68.01
CA PHE A 953 -12.07 -29.46 -68.13
C PHE A 953 -13.50 -29.46 -68.70
N ASN A 954 -14.42 -28.78 -68.04
CA ASN A 954 -15.80 -28.57 -68.49
C ASN A 954 -16.07 -27.07 -68.66
N ASN A 955 -16.34 -26.62 -69.87
CA ASN A 955 -16.93 -25.31 -70.12
C ASN A 955 -18.44 -25.48 -70.31
N GLY A 956 -19.24 -25.10 -69.31
CA GLY A 956 -20.69 -25.21 -69.33
C GLY A 956 -21.36 -24.21 -70.28
N ALA A 957 -22.69 -24.33 -70.46
CA ALA A 957 -23.45 -23.55 -71.45
C ALA A 957 -23.34 -22.02 -71.32
N THR A 958 -23.19 -21.51 -70.09
CA THR A 958 -23.00 -20.08 -69.82
C THR A 958 -21.54 -19.67 -69.77
N GLY A 959 -20.61 -20.63 -69.84
CA GLY A 959 -19.18 -20.41 -69.72
C GLY A 959 -18.59 -19.73 -70.94
N VAL A 960 -17.79 -18.69 -70.71
CA VAL A 960 -17.03 -17.97 -71.74
C VAL A 960 -15.55 -18.14 -71.45
N ILE A 961 -14.78 -18.56 -72.45
CA ILE A 961 -13.32 -18.64 -72.41
C ILE A 961 -12.77 -17.77 -73.53
N GLN A 962 -11.92 -16.81 -73.18
CA GLN A 962 -11.20 -15.97 -74.12
C GLN A 962 -9.70 -16.08 -73.88
N VAL A 963 -8.94 -16.52 -74.90
CA VAL A 963 -7.47 -16.55 -74.86
C VAL A 963 -6.95 -15.67 -75.99
N ASN A 964 -6.30 -14.56 -75.63
CA ASN A 964 -5.97 -13.48 -76.57
C ASN A 964 -4.53 -13.55 -77.08
N ARG A 965 -3.53 -13.54 -76.19
CA ARG A 965 -2.10 -13.51 -76.54
C ARG A 965 -1.35 -14.65 -75.86
N ALA A 966 -0.69 -15.52 -76.64
CA ALA A 966 0.32 -16.46 -76.16
C ALA A 966 1.71 -16.07 -76.68
N ASN A 967 2.76 -16.74 -76.19
CA ASN A 967 4.12 -16.55 -76.67
C ASN A 967 4.16 -16.89 -78.18
N PRO A 968 4.79 -16.07 -79.05
CA PRO A 968 4.79 -16.32 -80.50
C PRO A 968 5.56 -17.58 -80.95
N ASN A 969 6.09 -18.37 -80.02
CA ASN A 969 6.72 -19.64 -80.34
C ASN A 969 5.73 -20.68 -80.90
N TRP A 970 6.22 -21.53 -81.81
CA TRP A 970 5.42 -22.59 -82.44
C TRP A 970 4.85 -23.62 -81.44
N TRP A 971 5.44 -23.74 -80.25
CA TRP A 971 4.98 -24.64 -79.20
C TRP A 971 3.89 -24.05 -78.29
N SER A 972 3.52 -22.77 -78.44
CA SER A 972 2.53 -22.11 -77.59
C SER A 972 1.10 -22.38 -78.06
N LYS A 973 0.18 -22.67 -77.12
CA LYS A 973 -1.20 -23.14 -77.40
C LYS A 973 -2.25 -22.25 -76.72
N GLY A 974 -3.38 -22.01 -77.38
CA GLY A 974 -4.55 -21.43 -76.71
C GLY A 974 -5.09 -22.41 -75.66
N ILE A 975 -5.41 -23.63 -76.12
CA ILE A 975 -5.82 -24.77 -75.30
C ILE A 975 -4.98 -25.99 -75.70
N ARG A 976 -4.47 -26.74 -74.73
CA ARG A 976 -3.75 -28.00 -74.91
C ARG A 976 -4.45 -29.12 -74.14
N VAL A 977 -4.78 -30.20 -74.82
CA VAL A 977 -5.37 -31.42 -74.25
C VAL A 977 -4.45 -32.58 -74.55
N ALA A 978 -3.75 -33.11 -73.55
CA ALA A 978 -2.82 -34.22 -73.72
C ALA A 978 -3.54 -35.59 -73.72
N SER A 979 -2.83 -36.65 -74.12
CA SER A 979 -3.36 -38.02 -74.14
C SER A 979 -3.95 -38.42 -72.79
N SER A 980 -5.17 -38.98 -72.81
CA SER A 980 -6.03 -39.35 -71.66
C SER A 980 -6.82 -38.23 -70.97
N ALA A 981 -6.55 -36.95 -71.26
CA ALA A 981 -7.34 -35.84 -70.72
C ALA A 981 -8.63 -35.59 -71.52
N VAL A 982 -9.61 -34.94 -70.90
CA VAL A 982 -10.92 -34.64 -71.50
C VAL A 982 -11.23 -33.15 -71.37
N PHE A 983 -11.63 -32.53 -72.48
CA PHE A 983 -12.12 -31.16 -72.51
C PHE A 983 -13.54 -31.16 -73.11
N ASN A 984 -14.55 -30.83 -72.32
CA ASN A 984 -15.93 -30.68 -72.78
C ASN A 984 -16.28 -29.20 -72.93
N ASN A 985 -16.83 -28.82 -74.08
CA ASN A 985 -17.33 -27.48 -74.33
C ASN A 985 -18.82 -27.49 -74.66
N SER A 986 -19.62 -26.77 -73.88
CA SER A 986 -21.01 -26.40 -74.15
C SER A 986 -21.21 -24.89 -74.24
N GLY A 987 -20.20 -24.08 -73.96
CA GLY A 987 -20.25 -22.62 -73.95
C GLY A 987 -19.45 -21.98 -75.08
N LEU A 988 -19.05 -20.72 -74.89
CA LEU A 988 -18.29 -19.94 -75.87
C LEU A 988 -16.78 -20.02 -75.62
N ILE A 989 -16.01 -20.33 -76.65
CA ILE A 989 -14.55 -20.24 -76.68
C ILE A 989 -14.12 -19.25 -77.76
N GLN A 990 -13.26 -18.30 -77.43
CA GLN A 990 -12.68 -17.32 -78.34
C GLN A 990 -11.15 -17.34 -78.25
N LEU A 991 -10.47 -17.61 -79.37
CA LEU A 991 -9.01 -17.74 -79.43
C LEU A 991 -8.43 -16.74 -80.44
N GLY A 992 -7.53 -15.87 -80.00
CA GLY A 992 -6.77 -14.93 -80.86
C GLY A 992 -7.56 -13.71 -81.35
N ASN A 993 -8.51 -13.19 -80.56
CA ASN A 993 -9.47 -12.16 -80.99
C ASN A 993 -8.92 -10.70 -81.00
N LEU A 994 -7.59 -10.49 -81.10
CA LEU A 994 -6.96 -9.17 -81.16
C LEU A 994 -6.19 -9.00 -82.47
N THR A 995 -6.17 -7.78 -83.03
CA THR A 995 -5.67 -7.42 -84.38
C THR A 995 -4.17 -7.68 -84.64
N THR A 996 -3.42 -8.19 -83.65
CA THR A 996 -2.02 -8.63 -83.76
C THR A 996 -1.90 -10.03 -83.14
N ASN A 997 -2.11 -11.06 -83.96
CA ASN A 997 -2.09 -12.48 -83.55
C ASN A 997 -0.68 -12.93 -83.10
N THR A 998 -0.55 -13.53 -81.91
CA THR A 998 0.66 -14.24 -81.44
C THR A 998 0.39 -15.60 -80.77
N ILE A 999 -0.74 -16.27 -81.04
CA ILE A 999 -0.93 -17.66 -80.56
C ILE A 999 -0.40 -18.63 -81.62
N GLY A 1000 0.51 -19.55 -81.24
CA GLY A 1000 1.10 -20.54 -82.15
C GLY A 1000 0.10 -21.56 -82.72
N LEU A 1001 -0.65 -22.27 -81.86
CA LEU A 1001 -1.82 -23.07 -82.25
C LEU A 1001 -3.03 -22.73 -81.38
N GLY A 1002 -4.24 -22.66 -81.96
CA GLY A 1002 -5.46 -22.39 -81.21
C GLY A 1002 -5.77 -23.50 -80.20
N VAL A 1003 -5.93 -24.74 -80.69
CA VAL A 1003 -6.10 -25.94 -79.86
C VAL A 1003 -5.14 -27.04 -80.34
N GLU A 1004 -4.41 -27.62 -79.41
CA GLU A 1004 -3.66 -28.87 -79.60
C GLU A 1004 -4.38 -30.00 -78.86
N ASP A 1005 -4.80 -31.02 -79.59
CA ASP A 1005 -5.53 -32.16 -79.05
C ASP A 1005 -4.79 -33.48 -79.33
N GLY A 1006 -4.26 -34.07 -78.26
CA GLY A 1006 -3.78 -35.45 -78.20
C GLY A 1006 -4.65 -36.34 -77.30
N GLY A 1007 -5.76 -35.81 -76.76
CA GLY A 1007 -6.68 -36.47 -75.84
C GLY A 1007 -8.10 -36.53 -76.42
N SER A 1008 -9.12 -36.10 -75.66
CA SER A 1008 -10.51 -36.00 -76.13
C SER A 1008 -11.03 -34.56 -75.98
N PHE A 1009 -11.08 -33.81 -77.07
CA PHE A 1009 -11.80 -32.53 -77.11
C PHE A 1009 -13.22 -32.73 -77.68
N ILE A 1010 -14.24 -32.48 -76.84
CA ILE A 1010 -15.66 -32.71 -77.18
C ILE A 1010 -16.41 -31.38 -77.17
N ASN A 1011 -16.88 -30.95 -78.33
CA ASN A 1011 -17.79 -29.81 -78.47
C ASN A 1011 -19.24 -30.32 -78.52
N LEU A 1012 -20.00 -30.04 -77.46
CA LEU A 1012 -21.39 -30.47 -77.24
C LEU A 1012 -22.37 -29.53 -77.95
N ALA A 1013 -23.64 -29.93 -78.08
CA ALA A 1013 -24.64 -29.30 -78.95
C ALA A 1013 -24.83 -27.78 -78.80
N ASP A 1014 -24.54 -27.18 -77.64
CA ASP A 1014 -24.65 -25.74 -77.40
C ASP A 1014 -23.32 -24.98 -77.48
N GLY A 1015 -22.21 -25.70 -77.71
CA GLY A 1015 -20.85 -25.15 -77.73
C GLY A 1015 -20.52 -24.36 -79.00
N ILE A 1016 -19.88 -23.20 -78.81
CA ILE A 1016 -19.41 -22.29 -79.87
C ILE A 1016 -17.90 -22.09 -79.73
N ILE A 1017 -17.16 -22.25 -80.83
CA ILE A 1017 -15.72 -21.97 -80.87
C ILE A 1017 -15.44 -20.99 -82.01
N HIS A 1018 -14.88 -19.83 -81.65
CA HIS A 1018 -14.30 -18.85 -82.56
C HIS A 1018 -12.78 -18.89 -82.43
N SER A 1019 -12.09 -19.19 -83.52
CA SER A 1019 -10.63 -19.20 -83.56
C SER A 1019 -10.14 -18.37 -84.76
N ALA A 1020 -9.17 -17.49 -84.50
CA ALA A 1020 -8.45 -16.76 -85.55
C ALA A 1020 -7.14 -17.48 -85.99
N ASN A 1021 -6.85 -18.67 -85.45
CA ASN A 1021 -5.62 -19.44 -85.67
C ASN A 1021 -5.91 -20.94 -85.94
N ALA A 1022 -4.97 -21.65 -86.58
CA ALA A 1022 -5.09 -23.06 -86.96
C ALA A 1022 -5.27 -24.03 -85.77
N LEU A 1023 -6.05 -25.10 -85.99
CA LEU A 1023 -6.30 -26.21 -85.05
C LEU A 1023 -5.61 -27.50 -85.53
N ASN A 1024 -5.14 -28.33 -84.59
CA ASN A 1024 -4.66 -29.69 -84.91
C ASN A 1024 -5.76 -30.73 -84.64
N HIS A 1025 -6.12 -31.54 -85.64
CA HIS A 1025 -7.43 -32.23 -85.76
C HIS A 1025 -7.46 -33.72 -85.34
N ALA A 1026 -6.49 -34.22 -84.58
CA ALA A 1026 -6.33 -35.68 -84.41
C ALA A 1026 -7.52 -36.39 -83.71
N VAL A 1027 -8.23 -35.77 -82.75
CA VAL A 1027 -9.37 -36.37 -82.00
C VAL A 1027 -10.46 -35.34 -81.62
N PHE A 1028 -10.74 -34.39 -82.51
CA PHE A 1028 -11.80 -33.39 -82.29
C PHE A 1028 -13.20 -33.97 -82.58
N VAL A 1029 -14.10 -34.01 -81.58
CA VAL A 1029 -15.49 -34.49 -81.73
C VAL A 1029 -16.48 -33.32 -81.63
N ASN A 1030 -17.10 -32.98 -82.76
CA ASN A 1030 -18.13 -31.92 -82.86
C ASN A 1030 -19.54 -32.55 -82.97
N GLN A 1031 -20.39 -32.39 -81.94
CA GLN A 1031 -21.72 -33.00 -81.91
C GLN A 1031 -22.77 -32.16 -82.64
N THR A 1032 -23.84 -32.79 -83.12
CA THR A 1032 -24.93 -32.16 -83.86
C THR A 1032 -25.55 -30.98 -83.07
N GLY A 1033 -25.59 -29.78 -83.67
CA GLY A 1033 -26.11 -28.54 -83.04
C GLY A 1033 -25.02 -27.52 -82.68
N SER A 1034 -23.79 -27.99 -82.47
CA SER A 1034 -22.64 -27.14 -82.12
C SER A 1034 -22.09 -26.38 -83.33
N SER A 1035 -21.44 -25.23 -83.10
CA SER A 1035 -20.90 -24.38 -84.18
C SER A 1035 -19.39 -24.14 -84.06
N PHE A 1036 -18.69 -24.27 -85.19
CA PHE A 1036 -17.28 -23.99 -85.33
C PHE A 1036 -17.09 -22.93 -86.42
N LEU A 1037 -16.54 -21.77 -86.06
CA LEU A 1037 -16.27 -20.68 -87.00
C LEU A 1037 -14.76 -20.39 -87.00
N ASN A 1038 -14.07 -20.85 -88.04
CA ASN A 1038 -12.70 -20.45 -88.35
C ASN A 1038 -12.78 -19.17 -89.20
N GLN A 1039 -12.32 -18.03 -88.67
CA GLN A 1039 -12.18 -16.82 -89.48
C GLN A 1039 -10.83 -16.86 -90.22
N GLU A 1040 -10.73 -17.70 -91.24
CA GLU A 1040 -9.83 -17.37 -92.35
C GLU A 1040 -10.50 -16.26 -93.16
N THR A 1041 -9.90 -15.09 -93.15
CA THR A 1041 -10.19 -14.03 -94.10
C THR A 1041 -10.07 -14.58 -95.53
N CYS A 1042 -11.11 -14.41 -96.35
CA CYS A 1042 -10.91 -14.27 -97.80
C CYS A 1042 -9.96 -13.12 -98.09
#